data_AF-A0A954QMR7-F1
#
_entry.id   AF-A0A954QMR7-F1
#
_cell.length_a   1.000
_cell.length_b   1.000
_cell.length_c   1.000
_cell.angle_alpha   90.00
_cell.angle_beta   90.00
_cell.angle_gamma   90.00
#
_symmetry.space_group_name_H-M   'P 1'
#
loop_
_entity.id
_entity.type
_entity.pdbx_description
1 polymer ?
#
loop_
_entity_poly.entity_id
_entity_poly.type
_entity_poly.pdbx_seq_one_letter_code
_entity_poly.pdbx_strand_id
1 'polypeptide(L)'
;MTANQRRLKTRRNVLQRHRSTIETLESRDLLTAQPWLTEFMAANQSTLIDGYGETEDWIEIQNLGDEDAQLAGYTLSDDPQRLQQWTLPAMTLSPGAAVIIFASGRDELDAAGNLHTNFRLSSSGEYLALSGPNGELINDYTFPAQRDNIGYGVGQVESITTLLDGNSPAKFKVVQAADESILSNRWTGQQEPFDDSDWLAVEAAVGFGSGDGQANTNIARGAAVAASGPLWPGFVATRLTDGDRSTISHPATAVRSFSYTIDLAAFYEFDRIEIFNRNDGCCPDRLSRYQVSLHDDDEGSPGPALWTGQVRSDGTNSGNGGVDIVTADFDSAGEFRGRYVIVSKLDDGSSNYWPQIAEVEVYPQEGYETLLQTNVGPVMQNVSSAALLRIPFQVAETDETTNYELDLQYDDGVIVYLNGIEVTRRNVAAGQIPLLSTATTSHLGTSVETIAIPKDAIRAGDNLLTVQLLNESTSDDDLLFFPKLIARQLDLTDTGYLLTATPGERNGDTVSGFTERVNVSIPRGFYSQRFSTTLATTTPGSTLIYTLDGSEPTTTNGIVIAAVSPEDLVSTSIEIADTTLLRAVAVKAGLADSPVETLSYLFLASVLQQPAQPAGVPSSWAGTSADYAMDPDVVNDPAYRDEMLDALRSIPTLSIVTDSDNLWDANSGIYINSTQRGIAWERPTSLELILPDGTTGFQADAGLRMWGTGWAPHSSSKKHSFQLKFKGQYGPTKLQYPLFADAPVNEFDDIVLRAQGSRSWSDFRQPDIRQSQYLRDAWARDTAREMGKLEGHATFVHLYLNGLYWGLYNPVERTDEKFAEEYLGGQSEEYDVINRRSGQATHATAGDMVAWSEMLAIANAGLTTPEAYAAIQAYLDIDDFIDYMLIQQYATNHDGPDQGGNNMRALRRRNDDGRFTFHVWDMEYTLWYQDEHRNIDGDVPDSPMRLLTQLRENAEFRQRYSDRAHRHLTNGGALTPERTAARYALRAAEVEQAILGESARWGDARRATPYTRDAEWIAERDRLLNEYFPQRTAILIDQLRDAGLYSDVAAPQFNQTSGSVPAGTSWHVTAPAGTVNYTASYTTYYTTDGTDPRLSGGGVAPNARGITPTQLLIGPSTMMQALVPTNNSLDANWNELTAPIDTTNWTAVSGMVGFDTRAALDAELIALQNATATFSQAGRPIANLIDGDLAGRGWGLSQPVDFQGPVIRAATAVFETATDVGYADGTALTFTIAHNVSSRNNLGRFRLSVTTDPRDTFADGLDTG
;
A
#
# COMPACT_ATOMS: atom_id res chain seq x y z
N MET A 1 -68.37 -11.06 39.51
CA MET A 1 -69.25 -10.30 40.42
C MET A 1 -69.53 -8.94 39.78
N THR A 2 -70.83 -8.59 39.65
CA THR A 2 -71.48 -7.26 39.40
C THR A 2 -70.92 -6.33 38.31
N ALA A 3 -71.70 -5.66 37.43
CA ALA A 3 -73.12 -5.59 37.15
C ALA A 3 -73.37 -4.68 35.91
N ASN A 4 -74.42 -5.01 35.13
CA ASN A 4 -75.42 -4.14 34.48
C ASN A 4 -75.05 -2.79 33.81
N GLN A 5 -75.37 -2.61 32.51
CA GLN A 5 -76.68 -2.11 32.02
C GLN A 5 -76.80 -2.07 30.47
N ARG A 6 -78.03 -2.33 30.01
CA ARG A 6 -78.59 -2.32 28.63
C ARG A 6 -78.82 -0.88 28.11
N ARG A 7 -78.53 -0.53 26.85
CA ARG A 7 -79.30 -0.71 25.57
C ARG A 7 -80.53 0.24 25.40
N LEU A 8 -80.50 1.09 24.35
CA LEU A 8 -81.55 1.34 23.29
C LEU A 8 -81.87 2.82 22.93
N LYS A 9 -81.70 3.12 21.62
CA LYS A 9 -82.54 3.88 20.63
C LYS A 9 -82.89 5.37 20.93
N THR A 10 -82.80 6.30 19.96
CA THR A 10 -83.77 6.46 18.85
C THR A 10 -83.28 7.39 17.70
N ARG A 11 -83.79 7.11 16.49
CA ARG A 11 -83.60 7.69 15.14
C ARG A 11 -83.99 9.17 14.94
N ARG A 12 -83.38 9.86 13.95
CA ARG A 12 -84.09 10.57 12.85
C ARG A 12 -83.19 10.87 11.63
N ASN A 13 -83.76 10.66 10.44
CA ASN A 13 -83.20 10.70 9.08
C ASN A 13 -82.94 12.12 8.55
N VAL A 14 -81.90 12.30 7.71
CA VAL A 14 -81.92 13.21 6.55
C VAL A 14 -81.09 12.62 5.39
N LEU A 15 -81.80 12.17 4.34
CA LEU A 15 -81.46 12.13 2.91
C LEU A 15 -79.97 12.07 2.49
N GLN A 16 -79.46 10.86 2.20
CA GLN A 16 -78.34 10.68 1.28
C GLN A 16 -78.89 10.66 -0.16
N ARG A 17 -78.69 11.76 -0.90
CA ARG A 17 -78.72 11.74 -2.37
C ARG A 17 -77.49 10.96 -2.83
N HIS A 18 -77.69 9.80 -3.44
CA HIS A 18 -76.69 9.22 -4.34
C HIS A 18 -76.49 10.20 -5.50
N ARG A 19 -75.44 11.02 -5.42
CA ARG A 19 -74.75 11.49 -6.61
C ARG A 19 -73.67 10.46 -6.88
N SER A 20 -73.85 9.71 -7.94
CA SER A 20 -72.77 9.00 -8.61
C SER A 20 -71.76 10.05 -9.07
N THR A 21 -70.74 10.32 -8.27
CA THR A 21 -69.48 10.85 -8.78
C THR A 21 -68.76 9.64 -9.37
N ILE A 22 -68.81 9.56 -10.69
CA ILE A 22 -67.82 8.84 -11.47
C ILE A 22 -66.50 9.51 -11.10
N GLU A 23 -65.70 8.87 -10.25
CA GLU A 23 -64.26 9.14 -10.23
C GLU A 23 -63.75 8.66 -11.58
N THR A 24 -63.33 9.60 -12.40
CA THR A 24 -62.45 9.33 -13.52
C THR A 24 -61.24 8.61 -12.95
N LEU A 25 -61.04 7.35 -13.36
CA LEU A 25 -59.74 6.69 -13.32
C LEU A 25 -58.75 7.71 -13.89
N GLU A 26 -57.91 8.29 -13.03
CA GLU A 26 -56.68 8.90 -13.50
C GLU A 26 -55.94 7.80 -14.27
N SER A 27 -55.50 8.12 -15.47
CA SER A 27 -54.60 7.28 -16.24
C SER A 27 -53.43 6.95 -15.33
N ARG A 28 -53.31 5.67 -14.95
CA ARG A 28 -52.02 5.15 -14.53
C ARG A 28 -51.13 5.29 -15.75
N ASP A 29 -50.33 6.35 -15.75
CA ASP A 29 -49.28 6.53 -16.72
C ASP A 29 -48.36 5.31 -16.62
N LEU A 30 -48.15 4.70 -17.79
CA LEU A 30 -47.23 3.63 -18.06
C LEU A 30 -45.87 3.97 -17.42
N LEU A 31 -45.29 3.08 -16.63
CA LEU A 31 -43.92 3.26 -16.12
C LEU A 31 -42.91 3.15 -17.28
N THR A 32 -42.62 4.28 -17.90
CA THR A 32 -41.72 4.44 -19.05
C THR A 32 -40.27 4.70 -18.64
N ALA A 33 -40.01 5.45 -17.56
CA ALA A 33 -38.66 5.71 -17.02
C ALA A 33 -38.68 5.81 -15.48
N GLN A 34 -37.70 5.21 -14.78
CA GLN A 34 -37.61 5.24 -13.32
C GLN A 34 -36.20 5.54 -12.79
N PRO A 35 -35.78 6.81 -12.75
CA PRO A 35 -34.66 7.22 -11.92
C PRO A 35 -34.95 6.92 -10.45
N TRP A 36 -34.04 6.24 -9.77
CA TRP A 36 -34.17 5.88 -8.37
C TRP A 36 -32.85 6.08 -7.65
N LEU A 37 -32.87 6.68 -6.46
CA LEU A 37 -31.68 6.75 -5.62
C LEU A 37 -31.45 5.38 -4.98
N THR A 38 -30.42 4.66 -5.42
CA THR A 38 -30.21 3.23 -5.12
C THR A 38 -29.19 3.00 -4.01
N GLU A 39 -28.07 3.72 -4.04
CA GLU A 39 -26.97 3.60 -3.09
C GLU A 39 -26.33 4.97 -2.82
N PHE A 40 -25.75 5.16 -1.64
CA PHE A 40 -24.89 6.30 -1.34
C PHE A 40 -23.94 5.96 -0.18
N MET A 41 -22.86 6.73 -0.08
CA MET A 41 -21.87 6.61 0.98
C MET A 41 -21.47 7.99 1.52
N ALA A 42 -21.67 8.19 2.81
CA ALA A 42 -21.38 9.42 3.54
C ALA A 42 -20.10 9.32 4.40
N ALA A 43 -19.35 8.23 4.25
CA ALA A 43 -18.10 7.95 4.95
C ALA A 43 -17.12 7.21 4.02
N ASN A 44 -16.81 7.81 2.87
CA ASN A 44 -15.90 7.22 1.90
C ASN A 44 -14.44 7.48 2.30
N GLN A 45 -13.67 6.41 2.51
CA GLN A 45 -12.23 6.50 2.80
C GLN A 45 -11.36 5.87 1.70
N SER A 46 -11.96 5.11 0.78
CA SER A 46 -11.19 4.32 -0.19
C SER A 46 -12.01 3.68 -1.33
N THR A 47 -13.34 3.80 -1.37
CA THR A 47 -14.13 3.06 -2.38
C THR A 47 -14.09 3.74 -3.74
N LEU A 48 -14.43 5.03 -3.78
CA LEU A 48 -14.38 5.84 -4.99
C LEU A 48 -13.48 7.05 -4.77
N ILE A 49 -12.79 7.46 -5.83
CA ILE A 49 -11.93 8.64 -5.85
C ILE A 49 -12.47 9.55 -6.96
N ASP A 50 -12.66 10.82 -6.66
CA ASP A 50 -13.13 11.82 -7.63
C ASP A 50 -12.02 12.27 -8.59
N GLY A 51 -12.33 13.21 -9.50
CA GLY A 51 -11.35 13.76 -10.45
C GLY A 51 -10.33 14.70 -9.81
N TYR A 52 -10.44 14.97 -8.50
CA TYR A 52 -9.46 15.67 -7.69
C TYR A 52 -8.55 14.73 -6.91
N GLY A 53 -8.73 13.41 -7.02
CA GLY A 53 -7.98 12.44 -6.23
C GLY A 53 -8.48 12.30 -4.78
N GLU A 54 -9.66 12.84 -4.46
CA GLU A 54 -10.24 12.84 -3.12
C GLU A 54 -11.30 11.74 -2.97
N THR A 55 -11.39 11.13 -1.78
CA THR A 55 -12.42 10.14 -1.45
C THR A 55 -13.69 10.82 -0.94
N GLU A 56 -14.34 11.60 -1.80
CA GLU A 56 -15.56 12.33 -1.46
C GLU A 56 -16.75 11.38 -1.21
N ASP A 57 -17.73 11.85 -0.44
CA ASP A 57 -19.03 11.20 -0.32
C ASP A 57 -19.67 11.07 -1.70
N TRP A 58 -20.47 10.03 -1.94
CA TRP A 58 -21.07 9.81 -3.25
C TRP A 58 -22.49 9.26 -3.17
N ILE A 59 -23.26 9.53 -4.22
CA ILE A 59 -24.67 9.19 -4.39
C ILE A 59 -24.82 8.52 -5.75
N GLU A 60 -25.57 7.43 -5.79
CA GLU A 60 -25.94 6.73 -7.01
C GLU A 60 -27.42 6.93 -7.33
N ILE A 61 -27.69 7.23 -8.60
CA ILE A 61 -29.03 7.17 -9.19
C ILE A 61 -28.99 6.17 -10.33
N GLN A 62 -29.85 5.16 -10.28
CA GLN A 62 -30.01 4.16 -11.33
C GLN A 62 -31.35 4.34 -12.03
N ASN A 63 -31.38 4.09 -13.34
CA ASN A 63 -32.64 3.91 -14.06
C ASN A 63 -33.13 2.47 -13.93
N LEU A 64 -34.15 2.24 -13.11
CA LEU A 64 -34.79 0.93 -12.91
C LEU A 64 -35.84 0.60 -13.97
N GLY A 65 -36.17 1.55 -14.85
CA GLY A 65 -37.13 1.37 -15.95
C GLY A 65 -36.52 0.78 -17.21
N ASP A 66 -37.35 0.58 -18.24
CA ASP A 66 -36.99 -0.04 -19.51
C ASP A 66 -36.95 0.91 -20.72
N GLU A 67 -37.21 2.21 -20.52
CA GLU A 67 -36.85 3.25 -21.48
C GLU A 67 -35.76 4.19 -20.94
N ASP A 68 -35.16 4.95 -21.85
CA ASP A 68 -34.19 6.00 -21.55
C ASP A 68 -34.79 7.06 -20.60
N ALA A 69 -34.21 7.21 -19.41
CA ALA A 69 -34.63 8.20 -18.43
C ALA A 69 -33.92 9.54 -18.61
N GLN A 70 -34.69 10.61 -18.85
CA GLN A 70 -34.18 11.97 -18.91
C GLN A 70 -34.10 12.59 -17.51
N LEU A 71 -32.90 12.86 -17.01
CA LEU A 71 -32.69 13.42 -15.67
C LEU A 71 -32.82 14.95 -15.61
N ALA A 72 -33.13 15.61 -16.73
CA ALA A 72 -33.29 17.06 -16.78
C ALA A 72 -34.39 17.53 -15.80
N GLY A 73 -34.02 18.37 -14.84
CA GLY A 73 -34.94 18.95 -13.85
C GLY A 73 -35.10 18.12 -12.57
N TYR A 74 -34.56 16.90 -12.50
CA TYR A 74 -34.48 16.16 -11.25
C TYR A 74 -33.60 16.91 -10.24
N THR A 75 -33.86 16.71 -8.95
CA THR A 75 -33.13 17.38 -7.87
C THR A 75 -32.73 16.43 -6.75
N LEU A 76 -31.56 16.67 -6.16
CA LEU A 76 -31.10 16.04 -4.92
C LEU A 76 -31.18 17.03 -3.76
N SER A 77 -31.45 16.53 -2.55
CA SER A 77 -31.44 17.33 -1.32
C SER A 77 -31.10 16.52 -0.07
N ASP A 78 -30.35 17.14 0.84
CA ASP A 78 -30.08 16.67 2.21
C ASP A 78 -31.02 17.27 3.27
N ASP A 79 -32.03 18.05 2.84
CA ASP A 79 -32.94 18.80 3.70
C ASP A 79 -34.40 18.45 3.40
N PRO A 80 -35.13 17.78 4.33
CA PRO A 80 -36.52 17.38 4.11
C PRO A 80 -37.49 18.56 3.99
N GLN A 81 -37.05 19.79 4.29
CA GLN A 81 -37.83 21.01 4.11
C GLN A 81 -37.54 21.70 2.76
N ARG A 82 -36.54 21.25 2.00
CA ARG A 82 -36.07 21.88 0.75
C ARG A 82 -35.68 20.84 -0.30
N LEU A 83 -36.66 20.05 -0.76
CA LEU A 83 -36.47 18.98 -1.75
C LEU A 83 -35.79 19.39 -3.08
N GLN A 84 -35.85 20.69 -3.45
CA GLN A 84 -35.20 21.22 -4.66
C GLN A 84 -33.93 22.00 -4.30
N GLN A 85 -32.87 21.30 -3.91
CA GLN A 85 -31.61 21.91 -3.44
C GLN A 85 -30.51 21.95 -4.49
N TRP A 86 -30.31 20.85 -5.21
CA TRP A 86 -29.33 20.76 -6.28
C TRP A 86 -29.96 20.10 -7.50
N THR A 87 -29.96 20.78 -8.65
CA THR A 87 -30.59 20.31 -9.88
C THR A 87 -29.59 19.54 -10.73
N LEU A 88 -29.97 18.33 -11.15
CA LEU A 88 -29.14 17.52 -12.03
C LEU A 88 -29.00 18.17 -13.42
N PRO A 89 -27.83 18.09 -14.05
CA PRO A 89 -27.68 18.49 -15.44
C PRO A 89 -28.48 17.57 -16.36
N ALA A 90 -28.81 18.07 -17.55
CA ALA A 90 -29.54 17.29 -18.55
C ALA A 90 -28.68 16.12 -19.03
N MET A 91 -29.12 14.90 -18.74
CA MET A 91 -28.50 13.66 -19.20
C MET A 91 -29.55 12.55 -19.37
N THR A 92 -29.18 11.53 -20.12
CA THR A 92 -30.00 10.35 -20.37
C THR A 92 -29.36 9.14 -19.71
N LEU A 93 -30.12 8.40 -18.91
CA LEU A 93 -29.73 7.08 -18.43
C LEU A 93 -30.50 6.01 -19.21
N SER A 94 -29.77 5.17 -19.94
CA SER A 94 -30.37 3.97 -20.53
C SER A 94 -30.85 2.99 -19.45
N PRO A 95 -31.75 2.05 -19.78
CA PRO A 95 -32.25 1.04 -18.84
C PRO A 95 -31.12 0.34 -18.09
N GLY A 96 -31.21 0.28 -16.76
CA GLY A 96 -30.20 -0.32 -15.87
C GLY A 96 -28.94 0.52 -15.65
N ALA A 97 -28.70 1.57 -16.44
CA ALA A 97 -27.54 2.44 -16.27
C ALA A 97 -27.68 3.29 -14.99
N ALA A 98 -26.54 3.54 -14.35
CA ALA A 98 -26.44 4.39 -13.16
C ALA A 98 -25.52 5.60 -13.41
N VAL A 99 -25.73 6.66 -12.63
CA VAL A 99 -24.83 7.80 -12.52
C VAL A 99 -24.35 7.94 -11.08
N ILE A 100 -23.04 8.13 -10.92
CA ILE A 100 -22.42 8.47 -9.65
C ILE A 100 -22.23 9.98 -9.56
N ILE A 101 -22.58 10.54 -8.41
CA ILE A 101 -22.54 11.96 -8.12
C ILE A 101 -21.84 12.15 -6.78
N PHE A 102 -20.74 12.92 -6.74
CA PHE A 102 -20.01 13.21 -5.52
C PHE A 102 -20.70 14.31 -4.71
N ALA A 103 -21.03 14.04 -3.45
CA ALA A 103 -21.58 15.00 -2.51
C ALA A 103 -20.46 15.78 -1.81
N SER A 104 -19.78 16.64 -2.57
CA SER A 104 -18.56 17.36 -2.13
C SER A 104 -18.78 18.81 -1.70
N GLY A 105 -19.97 19.37 -1.98
CA GLY A 105 -20.25 20.79 -1.76
C GLY A 105 -19.65 21.76 -2.80
N ARG A 106 -19.04 21.25 -3.89
CA ARG A 106 -18.33 22.07 -4.88
C ARG A 106 -19.22 22.67 -5.96
N ASP A 107 -20.38 22.07 -6.24
CA ASP A 107 -21.34 22.53 -7.27
C ASP A 107 -20.72 22.69 -8.68
N GLU A 108 -19.98 21.68 -9.14
CA GLU A 108 -19.26 21.73 -10.42
C GLU A 108 -19.17 20.37 -11.13
N LEU A 109 -18.64 20.39 -12.35
CA LEU A 109 -18.20 19.22 -13.10
C LEU A 109 -16.67 19.21 -13.06
N ASP A 110 -16.06 18.16 -12.52
CA ASP A 110 -14.60 18.09 -12.44
C ASP A 110 -13.94 17.81 -13.81
N ALA A 111 -12.60 17.78 -13.84
CA ALA A 111 -11.85 17.55 -15.07
C ALA A 111 -12.00 16.13 -15.64
N ALA A 112 -12.40 15.16 -14.82
CA ALA A 112 -12.70 13.79 -15.22
C ALA A 112 -14.16 13.63 -15.71
N GLY A 113 -14.99 14.66 -15.54
CA GLY A 113 -16.39 14.67 -15.93
C GLY A 113 -17.34 14.17 -14.83
N ASN A 114 -16.91 14.08 -13.58
CA ASN A 114 -17.77 13.68 -12.47
C ASN A 114 -18.60 14.87 -11.96
N LEU A 115 -19.81 14.58 -11.49
CA LEU A 115 -20.76 15.56 -10.97
C LEU A 115 -20.55 15.79 -9.48
N HIS A 116 -20.55 17.05 -9.05
CA HIS A 116 -20.41 17.43 -7.65
C HIS A 116 -21.63 18.23 -7.18
N THR A 117 -22.29 17.80 -6.09
CA THR A 117 -23.41 18.56 -5.51
C THR A 117 -22.93 19.83 -4.79
N ASN A 118 -23.86 20.72 -4.45
CA ASN A 118 -23.63 21.91 -3.64
C ASN A 118 -23.72 21.68 -2.12
N PHE A 119 -23.77 20.41 -1.69
CA PHE A 119 -23.79 20.01 -0.28
C PHE A 119 -22.90 18.78 -0.04
N ARG A 120 -22.68 18.42 1.23
CA ARG A 120 -21.94 17.23 1.64
C ARG A 120 -22.85 16.34 2.46
N LEU A 121 -22.55 15.05 2.49
CA LEU A 121 -23.28 14.16 3.39
C LEU A 121 -22.66 14.14 4.79
N SER A 122 -23.48 13.85 5.79
CA SER A 122 -23.07 13.70 7.18
C SER A 122 -22.90 12.22 7.54
N SER A 123 -21.66 11.80 7.82
CA SER A 123 -21.36 10.44 8.32
C SER A 123 -22.10 10.09 9.63
N SER A 124 -22.61 11.08 10.37
CA SER A 124 -23.41 10.85 11.59
C SER A 124 -24.88 10.52 11.32
N GLY A 125 -25.31 10.53 10.06
CA GLY A 125 -26.68 10.24 9.62
C GLY A 125 -27.52 11.50 9.42
N GLU A 126 -28.33 11.51 8.37
CA GLU A 126 -29.18 12.63 7.98
C GLU A 126 -30.27 12.20 6.96
N TYR A 127 -30.77 13.15 6.17
CA TYR A 127 -31.77 12.95 5.14
C TYR A 127 -31.13 13.01 3.74
N LEU A 128 -31.64 12.25 2.79
CA LEU A 128 -31.27 12.36 1.38
C LEU A 128 -32.47 12.00 0.50
N ALA A 129 -32.80 12.84 -0.49
CA ALA A 129 -33.93 12.62 -1.38
C ALA A 129 -33.61 12.90 -2.85
N LEU A 130 -34.26 12.15 -3.72
CA LEU A 130 -34.40 12.42 -5.16
C LEU A 130 -35.83 12.91 -5.43
N SER A 131 -35.95 14.05 -6.10
CA SER A 131 -37.24 14.62 -6.52
C SER A 131 -37.26 14.86 -8.03
N GLY A 132 -38.43 14.66 -8.64
CA GLY A 132 -38.64 14.79 -10.07
C GLY A 132 -38.76 16.25 -10.54
N PRO A 133 -38.91 16.47 -11.86
CA PRO A 133 -38.87 17.80 -12.47
C PRO A 133 -39.94 18.79 -12.01
N ASN A 134 -41.05 18.32 -11.45
CA ASN A 134 -42.11 19.18 -10.90
C ASN A 134 -42.04 19.32 -9.37
N GLY A 135 -40.96 18.80 -8.75
CA GLY A 135 -40.75 18.82 -7.30
C GLY A 135 -41.49 17.72 -6.54
N GLU A 136 -42.04 16.72 -7.24
CA GLU A 136 -42.57 15.50 -6.65
C GLU A 136 -41.45 14.64 -6.07
N LEU A 137 -41.65 14.09 -4.88
CA LEU A 137 -40.67 13.17 -4.27
C LEU A 137 -40.69 11.83 -5.02
N ILE A 138 -39.53 11.38 -5.49
CA ILE A 138 -39.36 10.08 -6.14
C ILE A 138 -39.05 9.02 -5.09
N ASN A 139 -37.97 9.21 -4.34
CA ASN A 139 -37.63 8.42 -3.17
C ASN A 139 -36.71 9.18 -2.21
N ASP A 140 -36.71 8.78 -0.94
CA ASP A 140 -35.88 9.36 0.11
C ASP A 140 -35.37 8.33 1.12
N TYR A 141 -34.33 8.75 1.84
CA TYR A 141 -33.70 8.03 2.93
C TYR A 141 -33.57 8.96 4.13
N THR A 142 -34.02 8.51 5.30
CA THR A 142 -33.49 8.99 6.57
C THR A 142 -32.52 7.93 7.06
N PHE A 143 -31.22 8.20 6.97
CA PHE A 143 -30.19 7.20 7.21
C PHE A 143 -29.47 7.40 8.54
N PRO A 144 -29.11 6.30 9.23
CA PRO A 144 -28.33 6.34 10.48
C PRO A 144 -26.86 6.71 10.22
N ALA A 145 -26.08 6.84 11.29
CA ALA A 145 -24.63 7.01 11.17
C ALA A 145 -23.99 5.91 10.32
N GLN A 146 -23.13 6.30 9.38
CA GLN A 146 -22.41 5.40 8.50
C GLN A 146 -21.04 5.02 9.08
N ARG A 147 -20.53 3.86 8.65
CA ARG A 147 -19.17 3.41 8.94
C ARG A 147 -18.33 3.53 7.66
N ASP A 148 -17.03 3.73 7.83
CA ASP A 148 -16.12 3.90 6.71
C ASP A 148 -16.27 2.80 5.67
N ASN A 149 -16.45 3.21 4.41
CA ASN A 149 -16.56 2.35 3.24
C ASN A 149 -17.77 1.38 3.22
N ILE A 150 -18.78 1.59 4.07
CA ILE A 150 -20.03 0.83 4.05
C ILE A 150 -21.13 1.71 3.45
N GLY A 151 -21.71 1.26 2.33
CA GLY A 151 -22.79 1.97 1.65
C GLY A 151 -24.10 1.90 2.42
N TYR A 152 -25.05 2.74 2.04
CA TYR A 152 -26.44 2.67 2.50
C TYR A 152 -27.36 2.82 1.30
N GLY A 153 -28.41 2.02 1.25
CA GLY A 153 -29.26 1.99 0.06
C GLY A 153 -30.33 0.92 0.12
N VAL A 154 -30.90 0.62 -1.03
CA VAL A 154 -31.91 -0.44 -1.21
C VAL A 154 -31.25 -1.65 -1.85
N GLY A 155 -31.51 -2.85 -1.32
CA GLY A 155 -31.05 -4.09 -1.94
C GLY A 155 -31.84 -4.42 -3.20
N GLN A 156 -31.23 -5.14 -4.13
CA GLN A 156 -31.82 -5.47 -5.43
C GLN A 156 -31.72 -6.96 -5.73
N VAL A 157 -32.85 -7.58 -6.08
CA VAL A 157 -32.90 -9.00 -6.46
C VAL A 157 -33.51 -9.14 -7.85
N GLU A 158 -32.80 -9.82 -8.74
CA GLU A 158 -33.33 -10.18 -10.06
C GLU A 158 -33.88 -11.61 -10.05
N SER A 159 -35.05 -11.79 -10.64
CA SER A 159 -35.60 -13.09 -10.98
C SER A 159 -35.70 -13.25 -12.50
N ILE A 160 -35.28 -14.41 -13.01
CA ILE A 160 -35.33 -14.76 -14.43
C ILE A 160 -36.23 -15.98 -14.60
N THR A 161 -37.27 -15.84 -15.42
CA THR A 161 -38.17 -16.93 -15.79
C THR A 161 -38.04 -17.23 -17.27
N THR A 162 -37.75 -18.48 -17.65
CA THR A 162 -37.77 -18.90 -19.06
C THR A 162 -39.22 -19.17 -19.50
N LEU A 163 -39.67 -18.46 -20.53
CA LEU A 163 -41.03 -18.56 -21.08
C LEU A 163 -41.11 -19.57 -22.24
N LEU A 164 -40.07 -19.63 -23.07
CA LEU A 164 -39.84 -20.68 -24.06
C LEU A 164 -38.34 -20.84 -24.31
N ASP A 165 -37.95 -22.01 -24.78
CA ASP A 165 -36.57 -22.38 -25.13
C ASP A 165 -36.57 -23.36 -26.31
N GLY A 166 -35.38 -23.86 -26.69
CA GLY A 166 -35.22 -24.85 -27.77
C GLY A 166 -36.01 -26.15 -27.61
N ASN A 167 -36.39 -26.54 -26.38
CA ASN A 167 -37.17 -27.75 -26.11
C ASN A 167 -38.69 -27.52 -26.22
N SER A 168 -39.11 -26.27 -26.43
CA SER A 168 -40.52 -25.92 -26.43
C SER A 168 -41.24 -26.56 -27.61
N PRO A 169 -42.42 -27.19 -27.42
CA PRO A 169 -43.17 -27.82 -28.50
C PRO A 169 -43.54 -26.81 -29.59
N ALA A 170 -43.29 -27.18 -30.84
CA ALA A 170 -43.50 -26.32 -31.99
C ALA A 170 -44.15 -27.06 -33.17
N LYS A 171 -44.66 -26.29 -34.13
CA LYS A 171 -45.15 -26.76 -35.42
C LYS A 171 -44.29 -26.19 -36.53
N PHE A 172 -43.82 -27.05 -37.43
CA PHE A 172 -42.90 -26.71 -38.53
C PHE A 172 -43.50 -27.04 -39.90
N LYS A 173 -43.33 -26.14 -40.86
CA LYS A 173 -43.80 -26.31 -42.24
C LYS A 173 -42.76 -25.84 -43.23
N VAL A 174 -42.32 -26.75 -44.10
CA VAL A 174 -41.54 -26.40 -45.30
C VAL A 174 -42.48 -25.69 -46.28
N VAL A 175 -42.09 -24.49 -46.73
CA VAL A 175 -42.91 -23.67 -47.63
C VAL A 175 -42.84 -24.20 -49.06
N GLN A 176 -43.99 -24.28 -49.73
CA GLN A 176 -44.10 -24.58 -51.16
C GLN A 176 -44.85 -23.46 -51.90
N ALA A 177 -44.70 -23.39 -53.22
CA ALA A 177 -45.34 -22.34 -54.03
C ALA A 177 -46.88 -22.25 -53.88
N ALA A 178 -47.56 -23.35 -53.55
CA ALA A 178 -49.00 -23.37 -53.32
C ALA A 178 -49.42 -22.69 -52.00
N ASP A 179 -48.51 -22.66 -51.02
CA ASP A 179 -48.77 -22.17 -49.65
C ASP A 179 -48.96 -20.64 -49.62
N GLU A 180 -48.37 -19.90 -50.57
CA GLU A 180 -48.45 -18.43 -50.68
C GLU A 180 -49.91 -17.93 -50.70
N SER A 181 -50.77 -18.60 -51.50
CA SER A 181 -52.18 -18.23 -51.65
C SER A 181 -53.07 -18.69 -50.48
N ILE A 182 -52.58 -19.63 -49.67
CA ILE A 182 -53.34 -20.28 -48.60
C ILE A 182 -53.03 -19.61 -47.25
N LEU A 183 -51.76 -19.33 -46.98
CA LEU A 183 -51.29 -18.92 -45.66
C LEU A 183 -51.26 -17.39 -45.45
N SER A 184 -51.23 -16.57 -46.50
CA SER A 184 -51.27 -15.09 -46.53
C SER A 184 -51.47 -14.38 -45.16
N ASN A 185 -50.38 -14.16 -44.39
CA ASN A 185 -50.33 -13.58 -43.02
C ASN A 185 -51.27 -14.17 -41.95
N ARG A 186 -52.03 -15.23 -42.24
CA ARG A 186 -52.95 -15.86 -41.28
C ARG A 186 -52.23 -16.71 -40.24
N TRP A 187 -51.03 -17.18 -40.57
CA TRP A 187 -50.23 -18.09 -39.74
C TRP A 187 -49.44 -17.38 -38.63
N THR A 188 -49.32 -16.04 -38.66
CA THR A 188 -48.47 -15.28 -37.72
C THR A 188 -49.15 -14.94 -36.39
N GLY A 189 -50.42 -15.35 -36.19
CA GLY A 189 -51.20 -15.07 -34.97
C GLY A 189 -52.16 -13.87 -35.07
N GLN A 190 -52.22 -13.18 -36.21
CA GLN A 190 -53.19 -12.08 -36.44
C GLN A 190 -54.65 -12.57 -36.57
N GLN A 191 -54.87 -13.84 -36.89
CA GLN A 191 -56.20 -14.47 -37.03
C GLN A 191 -56.18 -15.86 -36.41
N GLU A 192 -56.50 -15.95 -35.11
CA GLU A 192 -56.62 -17.22 -34.39
C GLU A 192 -58.12 -17.58 -34.16
N PRO A 193 -58.50 -18.87 -34.15
CA PRO A 193 -57.63 -20.05 -34.29
C PRO A 193 -57.20 -20.32 -35.75
N PHE A 194 -55.93 -20.67 -35.94
CA PHE A 194 -55.36 -21.16 -37.19
C PHE A 194 -55.20 -22.69 -37.14
N ASP A 195 -55.55 -23.38 -38.23
CA ASP A 195 -55.40 -24.84 -38.32
C ASP A 195 -54.01 -25.22 -38.86
N ASP A 196 -53.10 -25.57 -37.95
CA ASP A 196 -51.76 -26.09 -38.23
C ASP A 196 -51.65 -27.60 -37.97
N SER A 197 -52.78 -28.33 -37.95
CA SER A 197 -52.80 -29.76 -37.61
C SER A 197 -52.00 -30.63 -38.59
N ASP A 198 -51.88 -30.20 -39.85
CA ASP A 198 -51.09 -30.85 -40.90
C ASP A 198 -49.58 -30.46 -40.88
N TRP A 199 -49.14 -29.58 -39.96
CA TRP A 199 -47.74 -29.20 -39.81
C TRP A 199 -46.96 -30.23 -38.99
N LEU A 200 -45.66 -30.38 -39.28
CA LEU A 200 -44.78 -31.31 -38.58
C LEU A 200 -44.67 -30.89 -37.10
N ALA A 201 -44.90 -31.81 -36.18
CA ALA A 201 -44.60 -31.57 -34.77
C ALA A 201 -43.09 -31.68 -34.55
N VAL A 202 -42.48 -30.62 -34.01
CA VAL A 202 -41.05 -30.51 -33.73
C VAL A 202 -40.84 -29.88 -32.36
N GLU A 203 -39.60 -29.83 -31.90
CA GLU A 203 -39.18 -28.93 -30.82
C GLU A 203 -38.60 -27.64 -31.43
N ALA A 204 -38.67 -26.52 -30.71
CA ALA A 204 -38.39 -25.19 -31.23
C ALA A 204 -36.98 -25.02 -31.81
N ALA A 205 -35.97 -25.71 -31.28
CA ALA A 205 -34.62 -25.72 -31.83
C ALA A 205 -34.54 -26.66 -33.05
N VAL A 206 -34.68 -26.10 -34.26
CA VAL A 206 -34.72 -26.83 -35.52
C VAL A 206 -33.54 -26.47 -36.41
N GLY A 207 -33.12 -27.40 -37.27
CA GLY A 207 -32.03 -27.13 -38.21
C GLY A 207 -31.46 -28.37 -38.91
N PHE A 208 -30.33 -28.20 -39.57
CA PHE A 208 -29.43 -29.23 -40.09
C PHE A 208 -28.04 -28.61 -40.31
N GLY A 209 -26.98 -29.40 -40.45
CA GLY A 209 -25.63 -28.88 -40.72
C GLY A 209 -24.62 -30.02 -40.77
N SER A 210 -23.61 -29.91 -41.64
CA SER A 210 -22.50 -30.87 -41.71
C SER A 210 -21.28 -30.39 -40.93
N GLY A 211 -21.26 -30.66 -39.63
CA GLY A 211 -20.02 -30.68 -38.87
C GLY A 211 -19.52 -32.12 -38.77
N ASP A 212 -18.25 -32.39 -39.07
CA ASP A 212 -17.64 -33.74 -39.09
C ASP A 212 -17.62 -34.45 -37.71
N GLY A 213 -18.25 -33.88 -36.69
CA GLY A 213 -18.17 -34.34 -35.30
C GLY A 213 -16.80 -34.14 -34.66
N GLN A 214 -15.94 -33.28 -35.23
CA GLN A 214 -14.53 -33.11 -34.83
C GLN A 214 -14.19 -31.78 -34.13
N ALA A 215 -15.17 -30.97 -33.72
CA ALA A 215 -14.95 -29.60 -33.23
C ALA A 215 -13.93 -29.42 -32.08
N ASN A 216 -13.66 -30.48 -31.31
CA ASN A 216 -12.65 -30.49 -30.24
C ASN A 216 -11.46 -31.42 -30.50
N THR A 217 -11.28 -31.86 -31.76
CA THR A 217 -10.14 -32.64 -32.18
C THR A 217 -9.11 -31.72 -32.83
N ASN A 218 -7.88 -31.73 -32.33
CA ASN A 218 -6.77 -31.04 -32.98
C ASN A 218 -6.48 -31.70 -34.35
N ILE A 219 -6.97 -31.09 -35.43
CA ILE A 219 -6.80 -31.58 -36.80
C ILE A 219 -5.40 -31.31 -37.37
N ALA A 220 -4.62 -30.43 -36.74
CA ALA A 220 -3.22 -30.25 -37.09
C ALA A 220 -2.35 -31.43 -36.63
N ARG A 221 -2.83 -32.29 -35.71
CA ARG A 221 -2.03 -33.40 -35.18
C ARG A 221 -1.61 -34.38 -36.29
N GLY A 222 -0.30 -34.49 -36.51
CA GLY A 222 0.31 -35.31 -37.55
C GLY A 222 0.32 -34.68 -38.94
N ALA A 223 -0.16 -33.44 -39.08
CA ALA A 223 -0.16 -32.71 -40.34
C ALA A 223 1.28 -32.45 -40.84
N ALA A 224 1.43 -32.38 -42.16
CA ALA A 224 2.73 -32.16 -42.78
C ALA A 224 3.18 -30.70 -42.55
N VAL A 225 4.40 -30.52 -42.05
CA VAL A 225 4.96 -29.18 -41.77
C VAL A 225 6.22 -28.93 -42.59
N ALA A 226 6.21 -27.82 -43.35
CA ALA A 226 7.37 -27.31 -44.06
C ALA A 226 7.90 -26.03 -43.37
N ALA A 227 9.22 -25.88 -43.31
CA ALA A 227 9.87 -24.68 -42.79
C ALA A 227 10.55 -23.93 -43.94
N SER A 228 10.45 -22.60 -43.98
CA SER A 228 11.00 -21.80 -45.09
C SER A 228 12.54 -21.65 -45.08
N GLY A 229 13.21 -22.14 -44.03
CA GLY A 229 14.67 -22.16 -43.92
C GLY A 229 15.18 -23.33 -43.06
N PRO A 230 16.52 -23.45 -42.88
CA PRO A 230 17.12 -24.55 -42.15
C PRO A 230 16.77 -24.51 -40.65
N LEU A 231 16.69 -25.68 -40.02
CA LEU A 231 16.44 -25.85 -38.58
C LEU A 231 17.66 -26.41 -37.83
N TRP A 232 17.81 -26.13 -36.53
CA TRP A 232 18.92 -26.66 -35.73
C TRP A 232 18.85 -28.20 -35.67
N PRO A 233 20.00 -28.92 -35.70
CA PRO A 233 20.01 -30.37 -35.55
C PRO A 233 19.24 -30.82 -34.31
N GLY A 234 18.24 -31.68 -34.51
CA GLY A 234 17.37 -32.17 -33.43
C GLY A 234 16.10 -31.35 -33.20
N PHE A 235 15.85 -30.27 -33.93
CA PHE A 235 14.63 -29.44 -33.86
C PHE A 235 13.91 -29.47 -35.21
N VAL A 236 13.08 -30.48 -35.45
CA VAL A 236 12.42 -30.69 -36.75
C VAL A 236 11.07 -29.98 -36.84
N ALA A 237 10.63 -29.63 -38.06
CA ALA A 237 9.38 -28.89 -38.29
C ALA A 237 8.14 -29.65 -37.80
N THR A 238 8.15 -30.98 -37.91
CA THR A 238 7.03 -31.85 -37.51
C THR A 238 6.73 -31.84 -36.01
N ARG A 239 7.56 -31.21 -35.18
CA ARG A 239 7.28 -30.98 -33.76
C ARG A 239 6.16 -29.99 -33.50
N LEU A 240 5.82 -29.15 -34.48
CA LEU A 240 4.69 -28.23 -34.36
C LEU A 240 3.35 -28.96 -34.33
N THR A 241 3.30 -30.23 -34.70
CA THR A 241 2.06 -30.97 -34.92
C THR A 241 2.10 -32.36 -34.30
N ASP A 242 3.04 -32.65 -33.39
CA ASP A 242 3.21 -34.00 -32.85
C ASP A 242 2.33 -34.28 -31.62
N GLY A 243 1.71 -33.24 -31.06
CA GLY A 243 0.88 -33.30 -29.86
C GLY A 243 1.68 -33.32 -28.56
N ASP A 244 3.00 -33.09 -28.59
CA ASP A 244 3.86 -33.00 -27.42
C ASP A 244 4.37 -31.56 -27.22
N ARG A 245 3.63 -30.83 -26.38
CA ARG A 245 3.90 -29.44 -25.98
C ARG A 245 5.23 -29.24 -25.22
N SER A 246 5.95 -30.32 -24.88
CA SER A 246 7.29 -30.24 -24.28
C SER A 246 8.40 -30.18 -25.31
N THR A 247 8.12 -30.50 -26.58
CA THR A 247 9.09 -30.37 -27.66
C THR A 247 9.06 -28.98 -28.27
N ILE A 248 10.08 -28.63 -29.05
CA ILE A 248 10.15 -27.35 -29.76
C ILE A 248 10.75 -27.51 -31.15
N SER A 249 10.32 -26.67 -32.08
CA SER A 249 11.00 -26.44 -33.36
C SER A 249 11.76 -25.11 -33.32
N HIS A 250 12.97 -25.11 -33.89
CA HIS A 250 13.90 -23.99 -33.77
C HIS A 250 14.66 -23.78 -35.10
N PRO A 251 14.53 -22.60 -35.74
CA PRO A 251 15.29 -22.28 -36.94
C PRO A 251 16.80 -22.11 -36.70
N ALA A 252 17.64 -22.57 -37.64
CA ALA A 252 19.10 -22.60 -37.50
C ALA A 252 19.78 -21.23 -37.63
N THR A 253 19.22 -20.34 -38.44
CA THR A 253 19.90 -19.11 -38.90
C THR A 253 18.97 -17.93 -38.82
N ALA A 254 19.41 -16.80 -38.27
CA ALA A 254 18.60 -15.59 -38.07
C ALA A 254 18.16 -15.05 -39.43
N VAL A 255 16.89 -15.26 -39.77
CA VAL A 255 16.28 -14.74 -41.00
C VAL A 255 15.10 -13.87 -40.58
N ARG A 256 15.07 -12.63 -41.10
CA ARG A 256 14.04 -11.62 -40.80
C ARG A 256 12.64 -12.03 -41.26
N SER A 257 12.57 -12.96 -42.21
CA SER A 257 11.35 -13.59 -42.70
C SER A 257 11.53 -15.11 -42.61
N PHE A 258 10.97 -15.70 -41.55
CA PHE A 258 10.90 -17.15 -41.37
C PHE A 258 9.45 -17.57 -41.17
N SER A 259 9.07 -18.72 -41.72
CA SER A 259 7.72 -19.26 -41.61
C SER A 259 7.70 -20.78 -41.49
N TYR A 260 6.66 -21.27 -40.83
CA TYR A 260 6.22 -22.65 -40.85
C TYR A 260 4.90 -22.74 -41.62
N THR A 261 4.77 -23.71 -42.51
CA THR A 261 3.56 -24.00 -43.29
C THR A 261 3.07 -25.39 -42.91
N ILE A 262 1.85 -25.45 -42.38
CA ILE A 262 1.17 -26.68 -41.98
C ILE A 262 0.11 -27.00 -43.05
N ASP A 263 0.16 -28.19 -43.64
CA ASP A 263 -0.87 -28.71 -44.57
C ASP A 263 -1.81 -29.66 -43.84
N LEU A 264 -3.05 -29.23 -43.62
CA LEU A 264 -4.09 -30.01 -42.94
C LEU A 264 -4.68 -31.15 -43.81
N ALA A 265 -4.21 -31.31 -45.04
CA ALA A 265 -4.66 -32.28 -46.05
C ALA A 265 -6.08 -32.09 -46.58
N ALA A 266 -6.94 -31.33 -45.89
CA ALA A 266 -8.28 -30.95 -46.32
C ALA A 266 -8.56 -29.48 -45.94
N PHE A 267 -9.60 -28.93 -46.56
CA PHE A 267 -10.09 -27.59 -46.28
C PHE A 267 -11.06 -27.62 -45.09
N TYR A 268 -10.92 -26.68 -44.15
CA TYR A 268 -11.74 -26.59 -42.95
C TYR A 268 -12.13 -25.14 -42.66
N GLU A 269 -13.28 -24.96 -42.02
CA GLU A 269 -13.61 -23.75 -41.27
C GLU A 269 -13.15 -23.93 -39.82
N PHE A 270 -12.54 -22.90 -39.23
CA PHE A 270 -11.86 -23.03 -37.93
C PHE A 270 -12.67 -22.36 -36.80
N ASP A 271 -12.70 -22.98 -35.62
CA ASP A 271 -13.13 -22.35 -34.37
C ASP A 271 -11.97 -21.50 -33.81
N ARG A 272 -10.80 -22.14 -33.64
CA ARG A 272 -9.59 -21.49 -33.12
C ARG A 272 -8.31 -22.21 -33.52
N ILE A 273 -7.21 -21.48 -33.45
CA ILE A 273 -5.85 -22.01 -33.58
C ILE A 273 -5.08 -21.67 -32.31
N GLU A 274 -4.54 -22.67 -31.62
CA GLU A 274 -3.75 -22.49 -30.41
C GLU A 274 -2.27 -22.64 -30.73
N ILE A 275 -1.48 -21.62 -30.41
CA ILE A 275 -0.02 -21.62 -30.64
C ILE A 275 0.67 -21.63 -29.28
N PHE A 276 1.30 -22.76 -28.97
CA PHE A 276 2.03 -22.95 -27.73
C PHE A 276 3.46 -22.42 -27.86
N ASN A 277 3.79 -21.51 -26.96
CA ASN A 277 5.15 -21.04 -26.78
C ASN A 277 6.00 -22.16 -26.17
N ARG A 278 7.32 -22.05 -26.33
CA ARG A 278 8.29 -22.99 -25.76
C ARG A 278 8.07 -23.20 -24.27
N ASN A 279 8.24 -24.45 -23.81
CA ASN A 279 8.06 -24.84 -22.42
C ASN A 279 9.34 -25.44 -21.80
N ASP A 280 10.49 -24.86 -22.14
CA ASP A 280 11.82 -25.34 -21.72
C ASP A 280 12.51 -24.44 -20.68
N GLY A 281 11.80 -23.41 -20.19
CA GLY A 281 12.27 -22.51 -19.14
C GLY A 281 13.18 -21.37 -19.61
N CYS A 282 13.38 -21.20 -20.92
CA CYS A 282 14.09 -20.04 -21.47
C CYS A 282 13.28 -19.28 -22.50
N CYS A 283 13.56 -17.98 -22.60
CA CYS A 283 13.45 -17.23 -23.86
C CYS A 283 12.05 -17.17 -24.51
N PRO A 284 10.93 -17.01 -23.78
CA PRO A 284 9.57 -17.02 -24.36
C PRO A 284 9.31 -15.81 -25.26
N ASP A 285 10.11 -14.74 -25.14
CA ASP A 285 10.15 -13.57 -26.00
C ASP A 285 10.43 -13.89 -27.48
N ARG A 286 10.95 -15.10 -27.78
CA ARG A 286 11.22 -15.55 -29.14
C ARG A 286 9.95 -15.89 -29.94
N LEU A 287 8.81 -16.05 -29.29
CA LEU A 287 7.50 -16.05 -29.95
C LEU A 287 6.78 -14.74 -29.61
N SER A 288 7.07 -13.70 -30.38
CA SER A 288 6.48 -12.36 -30.30
C SER A 288 6.40 -11.77 -31.71
N ARG A 289 5.53 -10.78 -31.96
CA ARG A 289 5.38 -10.09 -33.25
C ARG A 289 5.39 -11.03 -34.44
N TYR A 290 4.38 -11.87 -34.54
CA TYR A 290 4.24 -12.85 -35.60
C TYR A 290 2.83 -12.78 -36.20
N GLN A 291 2.63 -13.44 -37.32
CA GLN A 291 1.40 -13.45 -38.08
C GLN A 291 1.00 -14.87 -38.40
N VAL A 292 -0.29 -15.16 -38.28
CA VAL A 292 -0.92 -16.38 -38.76
C VAL A 292 -1.69 -16.03 -40.03
N SER A 293 -1.51 -16.78 -41.11
CA SER A 293 -2.31 -16.64 -42.32
C SER A 293 -2.87 -17.98 -42.77
N LEU A 294 -4.10 -17.95 -43.28
CA LEU A 294 -4.86 -19.12 -43.72
C LEU A 294 -5.02 -19.08 -45.23
N HIS A 295 -4.82 -20.21 -45.88
CA HIS A 295 -4.80 -20.28 -47.34
C HIS A 295 -5.59 -21.47 -47.87
N ASP A 296 -6.19 -21.28 -49.04
CA ASP A 296 -6.79 -22.34 -49.84
C ASP A 296 -5.70 -23.20 -50.56
N ASP A 297 -6.13 -24.28 -51.20
CA ASP A 297 -5.28 -25.14 -52.03
C ASP A 297 -5.13 -24.62 -53.46
N ASP A 298 -3.88 -24.34 -53.86
CA ASP A 298 -3.48 -24.01 -55.22
C ASP A 298 -2.57 -25.13 -55.76
N GLU A 299 -3.19 -26.16 -56.35
CA GLU A 299 -2.52 -27.33 -56.94
C GLU A 299 -1.53 -28.06 -55.99
N GLY A 300 -1.86 -28.15 -54.70
CA GLY A 300 -1.00 -28.80 -53.70
C GLY A 300 0.05 -27.86 -53.10
N SER A 301 -0.19 -26.55 -53.13
CA SER A 301 0.58 -25.51 -52.45
C SER A 301 -0.35 -24.43 -51.90
N PRO A 302 0.08 -23.60 -50.92
CA PRO A 302 -0.76 -22.52 -50.40
C PRO A 302 -1.07 -21.46 -51.48
N GLY A 303 -2.36 -21.22 -51.75
CA GLY A 303 -2.84 -20.15 -52.62
C GLY A 303 -2.79 -18.75 -51.98
N PRO A 304 -3.54 -17.75 -52.47
CA PRO A 304 -3.71 -16.47 -51.78
C PRO A 304 -4.24 -16.63 -50.35
N ALA A 305 -3.89 -15.70 -49.45
CA ALA A 305 -4.41 -15.73 -48.08
C ALA A 305 -5.90 -15.40 -48.08
N LEU A 306 -6.70 -16.25 -47.45
CA LEU A 306 -8.12 -16.03 -47.17
C LEU A 306 -8.32 -15.18 -45.91
N TRP A 307 -7.38 -15.29 -44.95
CA TRP A 307 -7.42 -14.57 -43.68
C TRP A 307 -6.01 -14.36 -43.13
N THR A 308 -5.79 -13.26 -42.40
CA THR A 308 -4.48 -12.94 -41.81
C THR A 308 -4.58 -12.20 -40.48
N GLY A 309 -4.09 -12.79 -39.39
CA GLY A 309 -4.07 -12.18 -38.07
C GLY A 309 -2.66 -11.90 -37.55
N GLN A 310 -2.42 -10.67 -37.06
CA GLN A 310 -1.18 -10.32 -36.37
C GLN A 310 -1.30 -10.59 -34.87
N VAL A 311 -0.38 -11.39 -34.33
CA VAL A 311 -0.39 -11.83 -32.94
C VAL A 311 0.79 -11.19 -32.20
N ARG A 312 0.50 -10.64 -31.01
CA ARG A 312 1.50 -9.96 -30.15
C ARG A 312 2.27 -8.86 -30.90
N SER A 313 1.57 -8.05 -31.68
CA SER A 313 2.15 -6.99 -32.53
C SER A 313 2.86 -5.91 -31.71
N ASP A 314 2.50 -5.75 -30.43
CA ASP A 314 3.14 -4.86 -29.47
C ASP A 314 4.57 -5.31 -29.05
N GLY A 315 4.92 -6.59 -29.19
CA GLY A 315 6.18 -7.16 -28.72
C GLY A 315 6.08 -7.98 -27.44
N THR A 316 4.87 -8.19 -26.90
CA THR A 316 4.64 -9.07 -25.76
C THR A 316 4.79 -10.55 -26.13
N ASN A 317 4.77 -11.45 -25.14
CA ASN A 317 4.77 -12.89 -25.34
C ASN A 317 3.89 -13.58 -24.28
N SER A 318 3.47 -14.80 -24.56
CA SER A 318 2.62 -15.62 -23.71
C SER A 318 3.33 -16.27 -22.50
N GLY A 319 4.65 -16.07 -22.34
CA GLY A 319 5.44 -16.71 -21.27
C GLY A 319 5.84 -18.17 -21.57
N ASN A 320 6.59 -18.78 -20.68
CA ASN A 320 7.09 -20.16 -20.88
C ASN A 320 5.95 -21.18 -20.75
N GLY A 321 5.70 -21.94 -21.82
CA GLY A 321 4.57 -22.86 -21.96
C GLY A 321 3.22 -22.17 -22.15
N GLY A 322 3.23 -20.84 -22.33
CA GLY A 322 2.02 -20.07 -22.59
C GLY A 322 1.40 -20.38 -23.94
N VAL A 323 0.11 -20.08 -24.08
CA VAL A 323 -0.67 -20.30 -25.30
C VAL A 323 -1.19 -18.98 -25.82
N ASP A 324 -1.08 -18.77 -27.13
CA ASP A 324 -1.77 -17.71 -27.84
C ASP A 324 -2.92 -18.33 -28.63
N ILE A 325 -4.16 -17.91 -28.31
CA ILE A 325 -5.39 -18.40 -28.95
C ILE A 325 -5.75 -17.41 -30.06
N VAL A 326 -5.78 -17.91 -31.30
CA VAL A 326 -6.08 -17.14 -32.50
C VAL A 326 -7.49 -17.51 -32.97
N THR A 327 -8.37 -16.51 -33.02
CA THR A 327 -9.76 -16.60 -33.48
C THR A 327 -9.98 -15.67 -34.67
N ALA A 328 -11.14 -15.75 -35.32
CA ALA A 328 -11.52 -14.90 -36.46
C ALA A 328 -11.38 -13.39 -36.18
N ASP A 329 -11.55 -12.95 -34.92
CA ASP A 329 -11.53 -11.55 -34.49
C ASP A 329 -10.21 -10.80 -34.75
N PHE A 330 -9.11 -11.54 -34.98
CA PHE A 330 -7.84 -10.92 -35.33
C PHE A 330 -7.82 -10.29 -36.74
N ASP A 331 -8.75 -10.70 -37.62
CA ASP A 331 -9.04 -10.06 -38.92
C ASP A 331 -10.49 -10.35 -39.30
N SER A 332 -11.40 -9.52 -38.80
CA SER A 332 -12.84 -9.67 -39.01
C SER A 332 -13.30 -9.47 -40.45
N ALA A 333 -12.41 -9.06 -41.36
CA ALA A 333 -12.72 -8.92 -42.79
C ALA A 333 -12.28 -10.13 -43.63
N GLY A 334 -11.47 -11.03 -43.09
CA GLY A 334 -11.00 -12.25 -43.75
C GLY A 334 -11.90 -13.46 -43.49
N GLU A 335 -11.73 -14.51 -44.29
CA GLU A 335 -12.47 -15.78 -44.11
C GLU A 335 -11.65 -16.74 -43.23
N PHE A 336 -12.06 -16.97 -41.98
CA PHE A 336 -11.32 -17.79 -40.99
C PHE A 336 -11.42 -19.31 -41.27
N ARG A 337 -10.97 -19.69 -42.47
CA ARG A 337 -11.02 -21.03 -43.04
C ARG A 337 -9.83 -21.25 -43.98
N GLY A 338 -9.52 -22.51 -44.27
CA GLY A 338 -8.47 -22.88 -45.20
C GLY A 338 -7.97 -24.30 -45.04
N ARG A 339 -7.01 -24.68 -45.89
CA ARG A 339 -6.26 -25.96 -45.79
C ARG A 339 -4.87 -25.77 -45.20
N TYR A 340 -4.23 -24.63 -45.49
CA TYR A 340 -2.87 -24.35 -45.03
C TYR A 340 -2.88 -23.29 -43.94
N VAL A 341 -2.18 -23.57 -42.84
CA VAL A 341 -1.91 -22.62 -41.76
C VAL A 341 -0.44 -22.22 -41.83
N ILE A 342 -0.18 -20.92 -42.00
CA ILE A 342 1.19 -20.39 -42.07
C ILE A 342 1.46 -19.48 -40.88
N VAL A 343 2.45 -19.83 -40.07
CA VAL A 343 2.93 -19.00 -38.96
C VAL A 343 4.24 -18.32 -39.38
N SER A 344 4.24 -16.99 -39.45
CA SER A 344 5.35 -16.20 -39.99
C SER A 344 5.79 -15.08 -39.03
N LYS A 345 7.09 -14.81 -38.97
CA LYS A 345 7.63 -13.68 -38.20
C LYS A 345 7.42 -12.37 -38.96
N LEU A 346 6.98 -11.31 -38.25
CA LEU A 346 6.90 -9.95 -38.80
C LEU A 346 8.28 -9.27 -38.76
N ASP A 347 8.68 -8.60 -39.85
CA ASP A 347 9.94 -7.83 -39.91
C ASP A 347 9.76 -6.48 -39.21
N ASP A 348 10.42 -6.30 -38.06
CA ASP A 348 10.39 -5.07 -37.28
C ASP A 348 11.70 -4.26 -37.34
N GLY A 349 12.60 -4.62 -38.26
CA GLY A 349 13.85 -3.91 -38.52
C GLY A 349 14.89 -3.94 -37.39
N SER A 350 14.60 -4.53 -36.22
CA SER A 350 15.45 -4.44 -35.02
C SER A 350 15.69 -5.77 -34.29
N SER A 351 14.86 -6.79 -34.49
CA SER A 351 15.01 -8.09 -33.83
C SER A 351 15.62 -9.18 -34.74
N ASN A 352 16.57 -9.97 -34.21
CA ASN A 352 17.17 -11.13 -34.89
C ASN A 352 16.57 -12.48 -34.40
N TYR A 353 15.34 -12.47 -33.88
CA TYR A 353 14.75 -13.64 -33.22
C TYR A 353 13.75 -14.39 -34.12
N TRP A 354 13.77 -15.71 -33.96
CA TRP A 354 12.98 -16.68 -34.73
C TRP A 354 11.70 -17.07 -34.02
N PRO A 355 10.58 -17.35 -34.73
CA PRO A 355 9.44 -17.98 -34.09
C PRO A 355 9.87 -19.38 -33.65
N GLN A 356 9.93 -19.60 -32.33
CA GLN A 356 10.21 -20.90 -31.73
C GLN A 356 8.95 -21.36 -31.05
N ILE A 357 8.36 -22.43 -31.58
CA ILE A 357 7.02 -22.87 -31.27
C ILE A 357 7.13 -24.28 -30.71
N ALA A 358 6.40 -24.53 -29.62
CA ALA A 358 6.29 -25.85 -29.04
C ALA A 358 5.32 -26.71 -29.84
N GLU A 359 4.09 -26.22 -30.03
CA GLU A 359 3.01 -26.94 -30.71
C GLU A 359 2.05 -25.92 -31.35
N VAL A 360 1.42 -26.30 -32.46
CA VAL A 360 0.29 -25.61 -33.09
C VAL A 360 -0.87 -26.59 -33.15
N GLU A 361 -1.97 -26.23 -32.49
CA GLU A 361 -3.20 -27.01 -32.48
C GLU A 361 -4.27 -26.24 -33.27
N VAL A 362 -5.00 -26.93 -34.14
CA VAL A 362 -6.05 -26.34 -34.98
C VAL A 362 -7.35 -27.07 -34.69
N TYR A 363 -8.40 -26.33 -34.40
CA TYR A 363 -9.72 -26.87 -34.05
C TYR A 363 -10.74 -26.41 -35.11
N PRO A 364 -11.43 -27.34 -35.81
CA PRO A 364 -12.45 -26.97 -36.78
C PRO A 364 -13.72 -26.49 -36.09
N GLN A 365 -14.54 -25.72 -36.79
CA GLN A 365 -15.83 -25.24 -36.31
C GLN A 365 -16.83 -26.41 -36.10
N GLU A 366 -17.69 -26.32 -35.08
CA GLU A 366 -18.76 -27.29 -34.81
C GLU A 366 -19.96 -27.05 -35.75
N GLY A 367 -20.53 -28.11 -36.33
CA GLY A 367 -21.82 -28.02 -37.00
C GLY A 367 -22.98 -27.95 -36.00
N TYR A 368 -24.18 -27.57 -36.43
CA TYR A 368 -25.29 -27.30 -35.50
C TYR A 368 -25.84 -28.53 -34.73
N GLU A 369 -25.37 -29.75 -34.99
CA GLU A 369 -25.96 -31.01 -34.45
C GLU A 369 -26.16 -31.03 -32.93
N THR A 370 -25.31 -30.36 -32.15
CA THR A 370 -25.43 -30.29 -30.68
C THR A 370 -26.45 -29.27 -30.18
N LEU A 371 -26.87 -28.33 -31.04
CA LEU A 371 -27.89 -27.32 -30.74
C LEU A 371 -29.29 -27.77 -31.15
N LEU A 372 -29.41 -28.72 -32.09
CA LEU A 372 -30.70 -29.14 -32.63
C LEU A 372 -31.45 -30.09 -31.69
N GLN A 373 -32.70 -29.75 -31.40
CA GLN A 373 -33.65 -30.74 -30.86
C GLN A 373 -34.37 -31.50 -31.98
N THR A 374 -34.55 -30.88 -33.15
CA THR A 374 -35.14 -31.54 -34.31
C THR A 374 -34.34 -31.26 -35.59
N ASN A 375 -33.81 -32.32 -36.20
CA ASN A 375 -33.17 -32.25 -37.51
C ASN A 375 -34.23 -32.26 -38.63
N VAL A 376 -34.35 -31.14 -39.36
CA VAL A 376 -35.32 -30.94 -40.46
C VAL A 376 -34.69 -31.09 -41.85
N GLY A 377 -33.39 -31.38 -41.93
CA GLY A 377 -32.66 -31.60 -43.19
C GLY A 377 -33.34 -32.59 -44.14
N PRO A 378 -33.81 -33.78 -43.68
CA PRO A 378 -34.46 -34.75 -44.55
C PRO A 378 -35.74 -34.26 -45.26
N VAL A 379 -36.38 -33.19 -44.77
CA VAL A 379 -37.63 -32.65 -45.34
C VAL A 379 -37.46 -31.32 -46.05
N MET A 380 -36.40 -30.55 -45.74
CA MET A 380 -36.19 -29.20 -46.26
C MET A 380 -35.00 -29.08 -47.22
N GLN A 381 -33.90 -29.77 -46.96
CA GLN A 381 -32.67 -29.65 -47.75
C GLN A 381 -32.90 -30.14 -49.18
N ASN A 382 -32.45 -29.36 -50.17
CA ASN A 382 -32.71 -29.55 -51.60
C ASN A 382 -34.20 -29.51 -52.00
N VAL A 383 -35.09 -29.06 -51.12
CA VAL A 383 -36.55 -28.98 -51.35
C VAL A 383 -37.05 -27.53 -51.32
N SER A 384 -36.70 -26.76 -50.30
CA SER A 384 -37.15 -25.36 -50.15
C SER A 384 -36.11 -24.53 -49.39
N SER A 385 -36.04 -23.24 -49.70
CA SER A 385 -35.22 -22.26 -49.00
C SER A 385 -35.98 -21.56 -47.87
N ALA A 386 -37.23 -21.94 -47.59
CA ALA A 386 -38.05 -21.28 -46.58
C ALA A 386 -38.88 -22.28 -45.76
N ALA A 387 -38.96 -22.02 -44.46
CA ALA A 387 -39.80 -22.74 -43.52
C ALA A 387 -40.51 -21.80 -42.54
N LEU A 388 -41.62 -22.28 -41.98
CA LEU A 388 -42.42 -21.57 -40.99
C LEU A 388 -42.47 -22.36 -39.67
N LEU A 389 -42.35 -21.66 -38.54
CA LEU A 389 -42.56 -22.22 -37.21
C LEU A 389 -43.69 -21.50 -36.46
N ARG A 390 -44.43 -22.25 -35.65
CA ARG A 390 -45.41 -21.75 -34.66
C ARG A 390 -45.12 -22.38 -33.30
N ILE A 391 -44.87 -21.55 -32.29
CA ILE A 391 -44.40 -21.94 -30.95
C ILE A 391 -45.34 -21.31 -29.91
N PRO A 392 -46.32 -22.07 -29.40
CA PRO A 392 -47.21 -21.58 -28.34
C PRO A 392 -46.49 -21.57 -27.00
N PHE A 393 -46.74 -20.53 -26.19
CA PHE A 393 -46.25 -20.45 -24.82
C PHE A 393 -47.24 -19.69 -23.93
N GLN A 394 -47.01 -19.73 -22.62
CA GLN A 394 -47.89 -19.12 -21.61
C GLN A 394 -47.14 -18.05 -20.83
N VAL A 395 -47.80 -16.94 -20.58
CA VAL A 395 -47.35 -15.92 -19.63
C VAL A 395 -48.40 -15.81 -18.54
N ALA A 396 -48.03 -16.13 -17.29
CA ALA A 396 -49.00 -16.22 -16.20
C ALA A 396 -49.69 -14.87 -15.94
N GLU A 397 -48.89 -13.82 -15.78
CA GLU A 397 -49.32 -12.42 -15.64
C GLU A 397 -48.29 -11.53 -16.31
N THR A 398 -48.72 -10.34 -16.76
CA THR A 398 -47.82 -9.30 -17.28
C THR A 398 -47.75 -8.17 -16.27
N ASP A 399 -46.55 -7.82 -15.82
CA ASP A 399 -46.30 -6.66 -14.95
C ASP A 399 -45.48 -5.59 -15.69
N GLU A 400 -45.68 -4.33 -15.33
CA GLU A 400 -44.96 -3.18 -15.89
C GLU A 400 -43.46 -3.19 -15.52
N THR A 401 -43.06 -3.93 -14.48
CA THR A 401 -41.65 -4.05 -14.05
C THR A 401 -40.89 -5.21 -14.72
N THR A 402 -41.58 -6.03 -15.51
CA THR A 402 -40.98 -7.20 -16.17
C THR A 402 -40.51 -6.87 -17.58
N ASN A 403 -39.22 -7.12 -17.85
CA ASN A 403 -38.63 -7.00 -19.17
C ASN A 403 -38.58 -8.37 -19.86
N TYR A 404 -38.82 -8.38 -21.17
CA TYR A 404 -38.83 -9.61 -21.96
C TYR A 404 -37.73 -9.57 -23.01
N GLU A 405 -36.95 -10.64 -23.09
CA GLU A 405 -35.78 -10.73 -23.98
C GLU A 405 -35.82 -12.06 -24.74
N LEU A 406 -35.64 -12.01 -26.06
CA LEU A 406 -35.46 -13.16 -26.92
C LEU A 406 -33.99 -13.30 -27.28
N ASP A 407 -33.33 -14.28 -26.68
CA ASP A 407 -32.03 -14.76 -27.13
C ASP A 407 -32.23 -15.66 -28.34
N LEU A 408 -31.61 -15.31 -29.46
CA LEU A 408 -31.82 -15.97 -30.74
C LEU A 408 -30.50 -16.33 -31.41
N GLN A 409 -30.35 -17.59 -31.79
CA GLN A 409 -29.39 -18.01 -32.81
C GLN A 409 -30.16 -18.45 -34.05
N TYR A 410 -29.69 -18.02 -35.22
CA TYR A 410 -30.32 -18.36 -36.49
C TYR A 410 -29.29 -18.42 -37.60
N ASP A 411 -29.57 -19.24 -38.59
CA ASP A 411 -28.78 -19.35 -39.82
C ASP A 411 -29.46 -18.56 -40.94
N ASP A 412 -28.66 -17.94 -41.79
CA ASP A 412 -29.03 -17.14 -42.94
C ASP A 412 -30.05 -16.03 -42.65
N GLY A 413 -31.35 -16.28 -42.74
CA GLY A 413 -32.39 -15.26 -42.60
C GLY A 413 -33.55 -15.66 -41.70
N VAL A 414 -34.02 -14.70 -40.90
CA VAL A 414 -35.13 -14.92 -39.96
C VAL A 414 -36.08 -13.72 -39.90
N ILE A 415 -37.37 -13.99 -39.77
CA ILE A 415 -38.39 -13.01 -39.35
C ILE A 415 -39.15 -13.59 -38.16
N VAL A 416 -39.21 -12.86 -37.05
CA VAL A 416 -39.90 -13.29 -35.83
C VAL A 416 -41.11 -12.39 -35.59
N TYR A 417 -42.26 -13.02 -35.38
CA TYR A 417 -43.49 -12.37 -34.94
C TYR A 417 -43.90 -12.91 -33.58
N LEU A 418 -44.48 -12.04 -32.78
CA LEU A 418 -45.10 -12.37 -31.51
C LEU A 418 -46.55 -11.89 -31.52
N ASN A 419 -47.49 -12.83 -31.39
CA ASN A 419 -48.93 -12.55 -31.46
C ASN A 419 -49.35 -11.74 -32.72
N GLY A 420 -48.65 -11.93 -33.84
CA GLY A 420 -48.89 -11.23 -35.10
C GLY A 420 -48.22 -9.86 -35.24
N ILE A 421 -47.46 -9.41 -34.24
CA ILE A 421 -46.61 -8.22 -34.30
C ILE A 421 -45.20 -8.66 -34.67
N GLU A 422 -44.59 -8.02 -35.66
CA GLU A 422 -43.20 -8.30 -36.03
C GLU A 422 -42.26 -7.70 -34.98
N VAL A 423 -41.46 -8.53 -34.33
CA VAL A 423 -40.50 -8.09 -33.29
C VAL A 423 -39.10 -7.92 -33.86
N THR A 424 -38.71 -8.74 -34.85
CA THR A 424 -37.40 -8.62 -35.50
C THR A 424 -37.37 -9.25 -36.89
N ARG A 425 -36.44 -8.79 -37.71
CA ARG A 425 -36.04 -9.45 -38.97
C ARG A 425 -34.53 -9.30 -39.18
N ARG A 426 -33.88 -10.31 -39.74
CA ARG A 426 -32.45 -10.29 -40.08
C ARG A 426 -32.22 -10.95 -41.43
N ASN A 427 -31.34 -10.35 -42.24
CA ASN A 427 -30.96 -10.84 -43.57
C ASN A 427 -32.16 -11.15 -44.49
N VAL A 428 -33.20 -10.31 -44.40
CA VAL A 428 -34.37 -10.35 -45.28
C VAL A 428 -34.59 -8.97 -45.89
N ALA A 429 -35.09 -8.92 -47.12
CA ALA A 429 -35.41 -7.66 -47.79
C ALA A 429 -36.42 -6.80 -47.00
N ALA A 430 -36.40 -5.50 -47.27
CA ALA A 430 -37.38 -4.57 -46.71
C ALA A 430 -38.75 -4.70 -47.41
N GLY A 431 -39.83 -4.53 -46.65
CA GLY A 431 -41.21 -4.57 -47.17
C GLY A 431 -41.92 -5.90 -46.89
N GLN A 432 -43.02 -6.16 -47.63
CA GLN A 432 -43.75 -7.42 -47.56
C GLN A 432 -42.96 -8.53 -48.26
N ILE A 433 -42.77 -9.65 -47.56
CA ILE A 433 -41.95 -10.77 -48.02
C ILE A 433 -42.85 -11.96 -48.34
N PRO A 434 -42.77 -12.51 -49.57
CA PRO A 434 -43.43 -13.76 -49.90
C PRO A 434 -42.97 -14.89 -48.97
N LEU A 435 -43.84 -15.88 -48.72
CA LEU A 435 -43.49 -17.01 -47.88
C LEU A 435 -42.34 -17.82 -48.47
N LEU A 436 -42.34 -17.99 -49.80
CA LEU A 436 -41.25 -18.63 -50.52
C LEU A 436 -40.22 -17.58 -50.95
N SER A 437 -39.33 -17.24 -50.02
CA SER A 437 -38.21 -16.32 -50.23
C SER A 437 -36.88 -17.00 -49.89
N THR A 438 -35.78 -16.30 -50.12
CA THR A 438 -34.44 -16.68 -49.68
C THR A 438 -33.89 -15.60 -48.76
N ALA A 439 -32.90 -15.92 -47.95
CA ALA A 439 -32.12 -14.92 -47.24
C ALA A 439 -31.38 -14.00 -48.22
N THR A 440 -31.08 -12.77 -47.81
CA THR A 440 -30.36 -11.78 -48.64
C THR A 440 -28.85 -11.90 -48.58
N THR A 441 -28.34 -12.61 -47.57
CA THR A 441 -26.93 -12.89 -47.33
C THR A 441 -26.85 -14.14 -46.47
N SER A 442 -25.75 -14.88 -46.60
CA SER A 442 -25.44 -15.96 -45.67
C SER A 442 -25.10 -15.42 -44.27
N HIS A 443 -25.45 -16.17 -43.23
CA HIS A 443 -25.16 -15.85 -41.82
C HIS A 443 -25.08 -17.12 -40.98
N LEU A 444 -23.98 -17.33 -40.25
CA LEU A 444 -23.83 -18.49 -39.39
C LEU A 444 -24.48 -18.26 -38.01
N GLY A 445 -25.24 -19.24 -37.53
CA GLY A 445 -25.94 -19.22 -36.25
C GLY A 445 -25.07 -19.48 -35.01
N THR A 446 -23.79 -19.09 -35.02
CA THR A 446 -22.85 -19.35 -33.92
C THR A 446 -22.95 -18.36 -32.76
N SER A 447 -23.54 -17.18 -32.97
CA SER A 447 -23.66 -16.13 -31.96
C SER A 447 -25.11 -15.96 -31.48
N VAL A 448 -25.27 -15.73 -30.18
CA VAL A 448 -26.57 -15.38 -29.58
C VAL A 448 -26.80 -13.89 -29.76
N GLU A 449 -27.92 -13.54 -30.39
CA GLU A 449 -28.43 -12.17 -30.43
C GLU A 449 -29.56 -12.01 -29.41
N THR A 450 -29.41 -11.07 -28.46
CA THR A 450 -30.48 -10.73 -27.50
C THR A 450 -31.35 -9.60 -28.05
N ILE A 451 -32.65 -9.87 -28.15
CA ILE A 451 -33.64 -8.96 -28.73
C ILE A 451 -34.64 -8.57 -27.66
N ALA A 452 -34.70 -7.29 -27.30
CA ALA A 452 -35.73 -6.77 -26.41
C ALA A 452 -37.12 -6.91 -27.05
N ILE A 453 -38.07 -7.46 -26.31
CA ILE A 453 -39.44 -7.67 -26.77
C ILE A 453 -40.32 -6.51 -26.28
N PRO A 454 -41.00 -5.79 -27.19
CA PRO A 454 -41.96 -4.77 -26.81
C PRO A 454 -43.05 -5.35 -25.89
N LYS A 455 -43.34 -4.68 -24.78
CA LYS A 455 -44.35 -5.13 -23.80
C LYS A 455 -45.73 -5.30 -24.42
N ASP A 456 -46.08 -4.51 -25.44
CA ASP A 456 -47.34 -4.61 -26.18
C ASP A 456 -47.43 -5.80 -27.14
N ALA A 457 -46.30 -6.48 -27.41
CA ALA A 457 -46.25 -7.72 -28.19
C ALA A 457 -46.56 -8.98 -27.35
N ILE A 458 -46.52 -8.87 -26.02
CA ILE A 458 -46.84 -9.94 -25.06
C ILE A 458 -48.16 -9.64 -24.35
N ARG A 459 -48.91 -10.69 -23.99
CA ARG A 459 -50.14 -10.56 -23.19
C ARG A 459 -50.21 -11.62 -22.11
N ALA A 460 -50.97 -11.40 -21.05
CA ALA A 460 -51.26 -12.45 -20.08
C ALA A 460 -52.07 -13.60 -20.73
N GLY A 461 -51.73 -14.84 -20.37
CA GLY A 461 -52.30 -16.07 -20.91
C GLY A 461 -51.58 -16.60 -22.16
N ASP A 462 -52.36 -17.06 -23.14
CA ASP A 462 -51.87 -17.72 -24.36
C ASP A 462 -51.13 -16.73 -25.28
N ASN A 463 -49.87 -17.04 -25.58
CA ASN A 463 -49.05 -16.32 -26.55
C ASN A 463 -48.55 -17.25 -27.64
N LEU A 464 -48.18 -16.67 -28.78
CA LEU A 464 -47.67 -17.39 -29.93
C LEU A 464 -46.46 -16.66 -30.53
N LEU A 465 -45.30 -17.33 -30.53
CA LEU A 465 -44.13 -16.90 -31.29
C LEU A 465 -44.13 -17.63 -32.63
N THR A 466 -44.06 -16.90 -33.73
CA THR A 466 -44.06 -17.47 -35.08
C THR A 466 -42.88 -16.97 -35.88
N VAL A 467 -42.26 -17.85 -36.66
CA VAL A 467 -40.99 -17.56 -37.32
C VAL A 467 -41.04 -17.95 -38.79
N GLN A 468 -40.53 -17.09 -39.65
CA GLN A 468 -40.17 -17.43 -41.01
C GLN A 468 -38.66 -17.56 -41.09
N LEU A 469 -38.18 -18.77 -41.36
CA LEU A 469 -36.77 -19.12 -41.46
C LEU A 469 -36.39 -19.30 -42.93
N LEU A 470 -35.25 -18.74 -43.34
CA LEU A 470 -34.85 -18.62 -44.74
C LEU A 470 -33.39 -19.02 -44.90
N ASN A 471 -33.11 -19.86 -45.88
CA ASN A 471 -31.75 -20.10 -46.40
C ASN A 471 -31.47 -19.25 -47.64
N GLU A 472 -30.20 -19.02 -47.94
CA GLU A 472 -29.77 -18.36 -49.17
C GLU A 472 -30.16 -19.18 -50.40
N SER A 473 -30.10 -20.51 -50.30
CA SER A 473 -30.45 -21.42 -51.39
C SER A 473 -31.19 -22.66 -50.92
N THR A 474 -31.85 -23.34 -51.86
CA THR A 474 -32.41 -24.68 -51.57
C THR A 474 -31.34 -25.73 -51.32
N SER A 475 -30.10 -25.50 -51.76
CA SER A 475 -29.00 -26.47 -51.70
C SER A 475 -28.04 -26.25 -50.53
N ASP A 476 -28.34 -25.32 -49.62
CA ASP A 476 -27.53 -25.12 -48.41
C ASP A 476 -27.35 -26.41 -47.62
N ASP A 477 -26.17 -26.53 -47.05
CA ASP A 477 -25.75 -27.65 -46.22
C ASP A 477 -26.08 -27.46 -44.74
N ASP A 478 -26.49 -26.26 -44.35
CA ASP A 478 -26.91 -25.92 -42.99
C ASP A 478 -28.20 -25.08 -42.88
N LEU A 479 -28.74 -25.06 -41.65
CA LEU A 479 -29.90 -24.31 -41.18
C LEU A 479 -29.90 -24.35 -39.65
N LEU A 480 -30.18 -23.23 -38.98
CA LEU A 480 -30.41 -23.18 -37.54
C LEU A 480 -31.52 -22.19 -37.19
N PHE A 481 -32.35 -22.57 -36.23
CA PHE A 481 -33.14 -21.66 -35.43
C PHE A 481 -33.18 -22.17 -34.00
N PHE A 482 -32.63 -21.41 -33.06
CA PHE A 482 -32.58 -21.72 -31.63
C PHE A 482 -33.06 -20.51 -30.82
N PRO A 483 -34.28 -20.54 -30.25
CA PRO A 483 -34.81 -19.46 -29.44
C PRO A 483 -34.70 -19.72 -27.92
N LYS A 484 -34.57 -18.65 -27.14
CA LYS A 484 -34.87 -18.63 -25.70
C LYS A 484 -35.50 -17.29 -25.32
N LEU A 485 -36.78 -17.29 -24.96
CA LEU A 485 -37.50 -16.12 -24.46
C LEU A 485 -37.51 -16.14 -22.93
N ILE A 486 -37.04 -15.07 -22.31
CA ILE A 486 -37.04 -14.91 -20.86
C ILE A 486 -37.85 -13.69 -20.43
N ALA A 487 -38.37 -13.76 -19.22
CA ALA A 487 -38.90 -12.64 -18.44
C ALA A 487 -37.92 -12.34 -17.30
N ARG A 488 -37.46 -11.10 -17.21
CA ARG A 488 -36.61 -10.57 -16.13
C ARG A 488 -37.40 -9.62 -15.28
N GLN A 489 -37.39 -9.81 -13.98
CA GLN A 489 -38.03 -8.92 -13.01
C GLN A 489 -36.99 -8.49 -11.96
N LEU A 490 -36.88 -7.19 -11.75
CA LEU A 490 -36.02 -6.59 -10.73
C LEU A 490 -36.88 -6.12 -9.56
N ASP A 491 -36.71 -6.75 -8.40
CA ASP A 491 -37.43 -6.40 -7.18
C ASP A 491 -36.47 -5.67 -6.21
N LEU A 492 -36.95 -4.56 -5.66
CA LEU A 492 -36.29 -3.87 -4.56
C LEU A 492 -36.59 -4.57 -3.23
N THR A 493 -35.56 -4.78 -2.40
CA THR A 493 -35.69 -5.40 -1.08
C THR A 493 -35.62 -4.37 0.04
N ASP A 494 -35.23 -4.78 1.24
CA ASP A 494 -35.13 -3.89 2.38
C ASP A 494 -34.03 -2.83 2.18
N THR A 495 -34.27 -1.64 2.73
CA THR A 495 -33.27 -0.58 2.84
C THR A 495 -32.39 -0.81 4.06
N GLY A 496 -31.08 -0.62 3.91
CA GLY A 496 -30.12 -0.74 5.00
C GLY A 496 -28.68 -0.51 4.57
N TYR A 497 -27.76 -0.96 5.40
CA TYR A 497 -26.33 -0.91 5.11
C TYR A 497 -25.95 -1.98 4.07
N LEU A 498 -25.17 -1.58 3.08
CA LEU A 498 -24.55 -2.42 2.08
C LEU A 498 -23.10 -2.65 2.50
N LEU A 499 -22.81 -3.83 3.07
CA LEU A 499 -21.47 -4.15 3.61
C LEU A 499 -20.38 -4.17 2.54
N THR A 500 -20.78 -4.38 1.29
CA THR A 500 -19.96 -4.20 0.10
C THR A 500 -20.68 -3.19 -0.78
N ALA A 501 -20.05 -2.04 -1.01
CA ALA A 501 -20.60 -1.05 -1.93
C ALA A 501 -20.45 -1.51 -3.39
N THR A 502 -21.43 -1.19 -4.23
CA THR A 502 -21.51 -1.68 -5.61
C THR A 502 -21.80 -0.55 -6.62
N PRO A 503 -20.99 0.54 -6.62
CA PRO A 503 -21.26 1.68 -7.48
C PRO A 503 -21.24 1.30 -8.96
N GLY A 504 -22.29 1.68 -9.67
CA GLY A 504 -22.53 1.38 -11.08
C GLY A 504 -23.17 0.02 -11.33
N GLU A 505 -23.29 -0.82 -10.30
CA GLU A 505 -23.75 -2.20 -10.38
C GLU A 505 -24.99 -2.40 -9.49
N ARG A 506 -25.56 -3.61 -9.51
CA ARG A 506 -26.71 -3.91 -8.66
C ARG A 506 -26.30 -4.13 -7.21
N ASN A 507 -27.10 -3.57 -6.31
CA ASN A 507 -26.93 -3.71 -4.87
C ASN A 507 -27.25 -5.12 -4.37
N GLY A 508 -26.40 -5.64 -3.49
CA GLY A 508 -26.62 -6.89 -2.78
C GLY A 508 -27.62 -6.78 -1.61
N ASP A 509 -27.60 -7.79 -0.74
CA ASP A 509 -28.40 -7.81 0.48
C ASP A 509 -28.01 -6.68 1.45
N THR A 510 -29.01 -6.11 2.12
CA THR A 510 -28.82 -5.08 3.13
C THR A 510 -28.90 -5.65 4.54
N VAL A 511 -28.26 -4.98 5.50
CA VAL A 511 -28.42 -5.22 6.93
C VAL A 511 -28.96 -3.99 7.63
N SER A 512 -29.77 -4.18 8.66
CA SER A 512 -30.44 -3.08 9.37
C SER A 512 -29.54 -2.33 10.37
N GLY A 513 -28.32 -2.84 10.62
CA GLY A 513 -27.38 -2.30 11.60
C GLY A 513 -26.24 -3.25 11.88
N PHE A 514 -25.57 -3.05 13.01
CA PHE A 514 -24.39 -3.81 13.40
C PHE A 514 -24.55 -4.47 14.76
N THR A 515 -23.98 -5.65 14.91
CA THR A 515 -23.82 -6.29 16.22
C THR A 515 -22.73 -5.56 17.01
N GLU A 516 -22.97 -5.37 18.31
CA GLU A 516 -22.03 -4.69 19.21
C GLU A 516 -20.77 -5.52 19.41
N ARG A 517 -19.65 -4.84 19.61
CA ARG A 517 -18.34 -5.44 19.85
C ARG A 517 -18.38 -6.37 21.08
N VAL A 518 -17.67 -7.50 21.01
CA VAL A 518 -17.59 -8.44 22.15
C VAL A 518 -16.77 -7.81 23.28
N ASN A 519 -17.35 -7.76 24.47
CA ASN A 519 -16.66 -7.29 25.67
C ASN A 519 -15.88 -8.43 26.33
N VAL A 520 -14.65 -8.14 26.73
CA VAL A 520 -13.75 -9.10 27.41
C VAL A 520 -13.32 -8.58 28.77
N SER A 521 -13.44 -9.41 29.81
CA SER A 521 -13.17 -8.95 31.19
C SER A 521 -11.69 -8.81 31.54
N ILE A 522 -10.80 -9.57 30.89
CA ILE A 522 -9.35 -9.55 31.11
C ILE A 522 -8.64 -9.23 29.78
N PRO A 523 -7.82 -8.16 29.70
CA PRO A 523 -7.20 -7.73 28.44
C PRO A 523 -6.05 -8.65 27.99
N ARG A 524 -5.69 -8.59 26.70
CA ARG A 524 -4.45 -9.16 26.14
C ARG A 524 -3.22 -8.77 26.99
N GLY A 525 -2.18 -9.60 27.02
CA GLY A 525 -0.96 -9.27 27.76
C GLY A 525 -0.18 -10.46 28.30
N PHE A 526 0.74 -10.17 29.23
CA PHE A 526 1.60 -11.17 29.86
C PHE A 526 1.02 -11.70 31.17
N TYR A 527 0.99 -13.02 31.31
CA TYR A 527 0.43 -13.69 32.49
C TYR A 527 1.38 -14.76 33.02
N SER A 528 1.32 -15.00 34.34
CA SER A 528 2.14 -16.01 35.03
C SER A 528 1.30 -17.02 35.81
N GLN A 529 -0.02 -16.81 35.89
CA GLN A 529 -0.98 -17.67 36.57
C GLN A 529 -2.21 -17.82 35.69
N ARG A 530 -2.83 -19.01 35.77
CA ARG A 530 -4.11 -19.26 35.12
C ARG A 530 -5.20 -18.33 35.67
N PHE A 531 -6.14 -17.95 34.83
CA PHE A 531 -7.27 -17.08 35.22
C PHE A 531 -8.51 -17.43 34.40
N SER A 532 -9.66 -16.84 34.77
CA SER A 532 -10.87 -16.92 33.95
C SER A 532 -11.19 -15.54 33.37
N THR A 533 -11.42 -15.48 32.07
CA THR A 533 -11.93 -14.29 31.37
C THR A 533 -13.37 -14.52 30.95
N THR A 534 -14.18 -13.46 30.92
CA THR A 534 -15.57 -13.50 30.49
C THR A 534 -15.68 -12.79 29.16
N LEU A 535 -16.31 -13.45 28.19
CA LEU A 535 -16.80 -12.85 26.96
C LEU A 535 -18.27 -12.50 27.13
N ALA A 536 -18.68 -11.32 26.68
CA ALA A 536 -20.07 -10.89 26.72
C ALA A 536 -20.43 -10.01 25.53
N THR A 537 -21.67 -10.10 25.06
CA THR A 537 -22.23 -9.18 24.06
C THR A 537 -23.39 -8.39 24.66
N THR A 538 -23.51 -7.13 24.27
CA THR A 538 -24.61 -6.24 24.65
C THR A 538 -25.75 -6.26 23.64
N THR A 539 -25.63 -7.00 22.52
CA THR A 539 -26.70 -7.15 21.54
C THR A 539 -27.65 -8.29 21.95
N PRO A 540 -28.91 -8.00 22.33
CA PRO A 540 -29.86 -9.04 22.74
C PRO A 540 -30.17 -10.02 21.60
N GLY A 541 -30.29 -11.31 21.93
CA GLY A 541 -30.63 -12.37 20.99
C GLY A 541 -29.52 -12.71 19.98
N SER A 542 -28.30 -12.19 20.18
CA SER A 542 -27.15 -12.54 19.35
C SER A 542 -26.56 -13.90 19.74
N THR A 543 -25.71 -14.43 18.86
CA THR A 543 -24.92 -15.64 19.11
C THR A 543 -23.46 -15.23 19.26
N LEU A 544 -22.83 -15.65 20.35
CA LEU A 544 -21.40 -15.43 20.61
C LEU A 544 -20.62 -16.66 20.13
N ILE A 545 -19.57 -16.45 19.34
CA ILE A 545 -18.72 -17.51 18.80
C ILE A 545 -17.27 -17.19 19.15
N TYR A 546 -16.51 -18.18 19.63
CA TYR A 546 -15.09 -17.97 19.91
C TYR A 546 -14.21 -19.19 19.59
N THR A 547 -12.92 -18.93 19.36
CA THR A 547 -11.86 -19.91 19.15
C THR A 547 -10.72 -19.64 20.14
N LEU A 548 -9.90 -20.66 20.43
CA LEU A 548 -8.79 -20.58 21.40
C LEU A 548 -7.41 -20.82 20.77
N ASP A 549 -7.39 -21.05 19.45
CA ASP A 549 -6.20 -21.37 18.66
C ASP A 549 -5.81 -20.25 17.69
N GLY A 550 -6.52 -19.12 17.72
CA GLY A 550 -6.28 -17.98 16.83
C GLY A 550 -6.95 -18.09 15.46
N SER A 551 -7.65 -19.19 15.16
CA SER A 551 -8.46 -19.29 13.93
C SER A 551 -9.67 -18.36 13.97
N GLU A 552 -10.13 -17.89 12.82
CA GLU A 552 -11.25 -16.95 12.74
C GLU A 552 -12.58 -17.58 13.19
N PRO A 553 -13.28 -17.01 14.18
CA PRO A 553 -14.55 -17.57 14.63
C PRO A 553 -15.64 -17.32 13.58
N THR A 554 -16.28 -18.39 13.12
CA THR A 554 -17.41 -18.35 12.19
C THR A 554 -18.52 -19.28 12.69
N THR A 555 -19.69 -19.25 12.06
CA THR A 555 -20.79 -20.19 12.40
C THR A 555 -20.42 -21.66 12.19
N THR A 556 -19.35 -21.95 11.44
CA THR A 556 -18.83 -23.30 11.21
C THR A 556 -17.47 -23.56 11.87
N ASN A 557 -16.79 -22.53 12.39
CA ASN A 557 -15.50 -22.63 13.07
C ASN A 557 -15.53 -21.96 14.46
N GLY A 558 -15.50 -22.75 15.52
CA GLY A 558 -15.44 -22.26 16.91
C GLY A 558 -16.53 -22.81 17.82
N ILE A 559 -16.52 -22.33 19.06
CA ILE A 559 -17.48 -22.71 20.10
C ILE A 559 -18.64 -21.69 20.08
N VAL A 560 -19.83 -22.19 19.76
CA VAL A 560 -21.05 -21.38 19.59
C VAL A 560 -21.85 -21.33 20.89
N ILE A 561 -22.13 -20.12 21.36
CA ILE A 561 -23.00 -19.83 22.52
C ILE A 561 -24.19 -18.99 22.01
N ALA A 562 -25.30 -19.66 21.73
CA ALA A 562 -26.52 -19.02 21.26
C ALA A 562 -27.36 -18.45 22.43
N ALA A 563 -28.06 -17.35 22.18
CA ALA A 563 -29.10 -16.86 23.07
C ALA A 563 -30.24 -17.90 23.20
N VAL A 564 -30.84 -18.00 24.39
CA VAL A 564 -31.99 -18.89 24.63
C VAL A 564 -33.30 -18.21 24.22
N SER A 565 -33.39 -16.89 24.39
CA SER A 565 -34.51 -16.04 23.99
C SER A 565 -34.03 -14.78 23.23
N PRO A 566 -34.86 -14.16 22.36
CA PRO A 566 -34.48 -12.96 21.60
C PRO A 566 -34.07 -11.74 22.45
N GLU A 567 -34.49 -11.68 23.71
CA GLU A 567 -34.13 -10.63 24.67
C GLU A 567 -32.88 -10.92 25.52
N ASP A 568 -32.31 -12.13 25.44
CA ASP A 568 -31.17 -12.50 26.29
C ASP A 568 -29.87 -11.84 25.83
N LEU A 569 -29.09 -11.37 26.81
CA LEU A 569 -27.68 -11.05 26.59
C LEU A 569 -26.84 -12.33 26.78
N VAL A 570 -25.90 -12.57 25.87
CA VAL A 570 -25.06 -13.76 25.91
C VAL A 570 -23.73 -13.43 26.60
N SER A 571 -23.31 -14.30 27.52
CA SER A 571 -21.97 -14.27 28.10
C SER A 571 -21.48 -15.69 28.43
N THR A 572 -20.16 -15.87 28.44
CA THR A 572 -19.51 -17.12 28.82
C THR A 572 -18.18 -16.86 29.51
N SER A 573 -17.78 -17.75 30.42
CA SER A 573 -16.49 -17.68 31.11
C SER A 573 -15.55 -18.78 30.61
N ILE A 574 -14.31 -18.39 30.31
CA ILE A 574 -13.28 -19.23 29.70
C ILE A 574 -12.08 -19.26 30.64
N GLU A 575 -11.59 -20.46 30.97
CA GLU A 575 -10.33 -20.64 31.70
C GLU A 575 -9.15 -20.51 30.73
N ILE A 576 -8.24 -19.59 31.04
CA ILE A 576 -6.97 -19.40 30.34
C ILE A 576 -5.87 -19.95 31.26
N ALA A 577 -5.28 -21.07 30.86
CA ALA A 577 -4.28 -21.77 31.66
C ALA A 577 -2.84 -21.64 31.13
N ASP A 578 -2.70 -21.25 29.87
CA ASP A 578 -1.42 -21.15 29.16
C ASP A 578 -1.52 -20.10 28.03
N THR A 579 -0.45 -19.93 27.25
CA THR A 579 -0.45 -19.09 26.05
C THR A 579 -1.62 -19.48 25.15
N THR A 580 -2.55 -18.53 24.95
CA THR A 580 -3.82 -18.77 24.27
C THR A 580 -4.12 -17.59 23.35
N LEU A 581 -4.56 -17.88 22.13
CA LEU A 581 -5.01 -16.90 21.16
C LEU A 581 -6.53 -16.96 21.09
N LEU A 582 -7.19 -16.08 21.86
CA LEU A 582 -8.63 -16.03 21.93
C LEU A 582 -9.14 -15.12 20.81
N ARG A 583 -9.98 -15.64 19.90
CA ARG A 583 -10.73 -14.82 18.95
C ARG A 583 -12.23 -14.97 19.19
N ALA A 584 -13.00 -13.88 19.14
CA ALA A 584 -14.44 -13.91 19.39
C ALA A 584 -15.23 -12.94 18.50
N VAL A 585 -16.41 -13.37 18.06
CA VAL A 585 -17.35 -12.57 17.27
C VAL A 585 -18.78 -12.76 17.82
N ALA A 586 -19.60 -11.72 17.73
CA ALA A 586 -21.03 -11.81 17.96
C ALA A 586 -21.76 -11.64 16.63
N VAL A 587 -22.71 -12.55 16.37
CA VAL A 587 -23.49 -12.59 15.12
C VAL A 587 -24.98 -12.53 15.42
N LYS A 588 -25.75 -11.85 14.56
CA LYS A 588 -27.21 -11.79 14.67
C LYS A 588 -27.83 -11.60 13.29
N ALA A 589 -28.75 -12.50 12.92
CA ALA A 589 -29.45 -12.40 11.64
C ALA A 589 -30.11 -11.02 11.45
N GLY A 590 -29.94 -10.45 10.25
CA GLY A 590 -30.43 -9.11 9.88
C GLY A 590 -29.54 -7.94 10.35
N LEU A 591 -28.43 -8.22 11.05
CA LEU A 591 -27.37 -7.26 11.38
C LEU A 591 -26.05 -7.75 10.80
N ALA A 592 -25.12 -6.82 10.58
CA ALA A 592 -23.72 -7.16 10.36
C ALA A 592 -23.12 -7.80 11.62
N ASP A 593 -22.14 -8.67 11.42
CA ASP A 593 -21.36 -9.25 12.51
C ASP A 593 -20.55 -8.19 13.25
N SER A 594 -20.23 -8.44 14.51
CA SER A 594 -19.32 -7.57 15.25
C SER A 594 -17.92 -7.67 14.64
N PRO A 595 -17.03 -6.67 14.84
CA PRO A 595 -15.61 -6.88 14.62
C PRO A 595 -15.12 -8.09 15.44
N VAL A 596 -14.17 -8.85 14.90
CA VAL A 596 -13.56 -9.97 15.63
C VAL A 596 -12.64 -9.39 16.71
N GLU A 597 -12.93 -9.72 17.97
CA GLU A 597 -11.99 -9.47 19.06
C GLU A 597 -10.89 -10.50 19.03
N THR A 598 -9.64 -10.07 18.90
CA THR A 598 -8.46 -10.93 19.01
C THR A 598 -7.70 -10.56 20.28
N LEU A 599 -7.35 -11.56 21.11
CA LEU A 599 -6.58 -11.39 22.34
C LEU A 599 -5.48 -12.44 22.46
N SER A 600 -4.24 -11.96 22.53
CA SER A 600 -3.06 -12.76 22.85
C SER A 600 -2.81 -12.74 24.36
N TYR A 601 -3.04 -13.88 25.02
CA TYR A 601 -2.62 -14.11 26.39
C TYR A 601 -1.28 -14.86 26.36
N LEU A 602 -0.19 -14.24 26.77
CA LEU A 602 1.16 -14.79 26.67
C LEU A 602 1.69 -15.26 28.03
N PHE A 603 1.95 -16.56 28.16
CA PHE A 603 2.56 -17.17 29.34
C PHE A 603 4.04 -17.41 29.05
N LEU A 604 4.89 -16.44 29.44
CA LEU A 604 6.30 -16.43 29.04
C LEU A 604 7.10 -17.66 29.52
N ALA A 605 6.72 -18.25 30.66
CA ALA A 605 7.33 -19.49 31.12
C ALA A 605 7.09 -20.64 30.13
N SER A 606 5.93 -20.68 29.47
CA SER A 606 5.61 -21.65 28.42
C SER A 606 6.24 -21.30 27.09
N VAL A 607 6.36 -20.01 26.77
CA VAL A 607 7.12 -19.53 25.59
C VAL A 607 8.57 -20.01 25.65
N LEU A 608 9.23 -19.95 26.81
CA LEU A 608 10.59 -20.50 27.00
C LEU A 608 10.68 -22.01 26.78
N GLN A 609 9.56 -22.73 26.79
CA GLN A 609 9.46 -24.17 26.53
C GLN A 609 8.93 -24.49 25.12
N GLN A 610 8.93 -23.50 24.21
CA GLN A 610 8.50 -23.67 22.83
C GLN A 610 9.27 -24.83 22.16
N PRO A 611 8.58 -25.91 21.75
CA PRO A 611 9.25 -27.12 21.27
C PRO A 611 9.75 -26.98 19.83
N ALA A 612 10.64 -27.87 19.40
CA ALA A 612 11.13 -27.93 18.03
C ALA A 612 10.04 -28.23 16.98
N GLN A 613 8.95 -28.88 17.39
CA GLN A 613 7.79 -29.14 16.54
C GLN A 613 6.49 -28.81 17.31
N PRO A 614 6.06 -27.53 17.31
CA PRO A 614 4.77 -27.15 17.86
C PRO A 614 3.61 -27.86 17.13
N ALA A 615 2.46 -27.97 17.79
CA ALA A 615 1.27 -28.54 17.17
C ALA A 615 0.72 -27.61 16.07
N GLY A 616 0.15 -28.19 15.00
CA GLY A 616 -0.53 -27.42 13.95
C GLY A 616 0.38 -26.69 12.95
N VAL A 617 1.70 -26.85 13.05
CA VAL A 617 2.67 -26.26 12.12
C VAL A 617 3.46 -27.34 11.36
N PRO A 618 3.91 -27.08 10.12
CA PRO A 618 4.60 -28.05 9.27
C PRO A 618 6.03 -28.32 9.77
N SER A 619 6.58 -29.51 9.54
CA SER A 619 7.96 -29.83 9.91
C SER A 619 9.01 -29.29 8.92
N SER A 620 8.58 -28.68 7.81
CA SER A 620 9.46 -28.09 6.79
C SER A 620 8.80 -26.92 6.08
N TRP A 621 9.61 -25.94 5.67
CA TRP A 621 9.19 -24.79 4.86
C TRP A 621 9.80 -24.93 3.45
N ALA A 622 8.95 -25.24 2.46
CA ALA A 622 9.37 -25.43 1.07
C ALA A 622 10.61 -26.35 0.91
N GLY A 623 10.61 -27.49 1.63
CA GLY A 623 11.71 -28.47 1.62
C GLY A 623 12.90 -28.14 2.53
N THR A 624 12.91 -26.99 3.21
CA THR A 624 13.89 -26.64 4.24
C THR A 624 13.38 -27.09 5.61
N SER A 625 14.23 -27.71 6.45
CA SER A 625 13.84 -28.10 7.81
C SER A 625 13.38 -26.87 8.60
N ALA A 626 12.15 -26.93 9.10
CA ALA A 626 11.60 -25.88 9.94
C ALA A 626 12.38 -25.80 11.25
N ASP A 627 12.37 -24.62 11.85
CA ASP A 627 13.05 -24.31 13.09
C ASP A 627 12.13 -23.47 13.95
N TYR A 628 11.58 -24.07 15.00
CA TYR A 628 10.63 -23.43 15.90
C TYR A 628 11.12 -23.35 17.34
N ALA A 629 12.21 -24.05 17.71
CA ALA A 629 12.53 -24.22 19.12
C ALA A 629 12.99 -22.90 19.77
N MET A 630 12.73 -22.78 21.07
CA MET A 630 13.62 -22.00 21.94
C MET A 630 14.76 -22.92 22.39
N ASP A 631 16.00 -22.55 22.09
CA ASP A 631 17.17 -23.39 22.31
C ASP A 631 17.43 -23.57 23.82
N PRO A 632 17.36 -24.82 24.34
CA PRO A 632 17.60 -25.11 25.74
C PRO A 632 19.02 -24.78 26.21
N ASP A 633 20.02 -24.73 25.32
CA ASP A 633 21.40 -24.36 25.65
C ASP A 633 21.52 -22.87 25.99
N VAL A 634 20.59 -22.02 25.53
CA VAL A 634 20.50 -20.61 25.98
C VAL A 634 19.51 -20.47 27.14
N VAL A 635 18.31 -21.05 27.01
CA VAL A 635 17.23 -20.89 28.00
C VAL A 635 17.63 -21.41 29.37
N ASN A 636 18.34 -22.54 29.44
CA ASN A 636 18.71 -23.17 30.71
C ASN A 636 20.12 -22.81 31.20
N ASP A 637 20.88 -22.02 30.43
CA ASP A 637 22.24 -21.64 30.81
C ASP A 637 22.21 -20.87 32.13
N PRO A 638 23.02 -21.25 33.15
CA PRO A 638 23.09 -20.52 34.41
C PRO A 638 23.44 -19.03 34.28
N ALA A 639 24.08 -18.61 33.19
CA ALA A 639 24.39 -17.21 32.91
C ALA A 639 23.15 -16.39 32.51
N TYR A 640 22.15 -17.00 31.88
CA TYR A 640 21.03 -16.29 31.25
C TYR A 640 19.65 -16.64 31.83
N ARG A 641 19.46 -17.86 32.35
CA ARG A 641 18.14 -18.42 32.70
C ARG A 641 17.30 -17.54 33.63
N ASP A 642 17.95 -16.83 34.56
CA ASP A 642 17.27 -15.99 35.55
C ASP A 642 16.84 -14.62 34.95
N GLU A 643 17.37 -14.26 33.77
CA GLU A 643 17.07 -13.03 33.03
C GLU A 643 16.09 -13.25 31.86
N MET A 644 15.84 -14.50 31.44
CA MET A 644 15.09 -14.80 30.21
C MET A 644 13.65 -14.26 30.20
N LEU A 645 12.96 -14.27 31.34
CA LEU A 645 11.60 -13.72 31.41
C LEU A 645 11.60 -12.19 31.27
N ASP A 646 12.60 -11.52 31.82
CA ASP A 646 12.77 -10.07 31.69
C ASP A 646 13.19 -9.72 30.26
N ALA A 647 14.01 -10.56 29.61
CA ALA A 647 14.40 -10.41 28.21
C ALA A 647 13.20 -10.44 27.26
N LEU A 648 12.26 -11.38 27.44
CA LEU A 648 11.03 -11.44 26.64
C LEU A 648 10.07 -10.27 26.91
N ARG A 649 10.36 -9.40 27.89
CA ARG A 649 9.59 -8.19 28.23
C ARG A 649 10.39 -6.90 28.07
N SER A 650 11.64 -6.94 27.61
CA SER A 650 12.49 -5.75 27.64
C SER A 650 12.10 -4.69 26.61
N ILE A 651 11.38 -5.09 25.56
CA ILE A 651 10.84 -4.24 24.49
C ILE A 651 9.38 -4.64 24.22
N PRO A 652 8.59 -3.79 23.53
CA PRO A 652 7.21 -4.12 23.16
C PRO A 652 7.09 -5.44 22.41
N THR A 653 5.95 -6.10 22.56
CA THR A 653 5.61 -7.31 21.80
C THR A 653 4.60 -6.96 20.72
N LEU A 654 4.86 -7.39 19.49
CA LEU A 654 3.88 -7.39 18.40
C LEU A 654 3.42 -8.83 18.19
N SER A 655 2.15 -9.12 18.49
CA SER A 655 1.52 -10.41 18.23
C SER A 655 0.75 -10.33 16.91
N ILE A 656 1.06 -11.25 15.99
CA ILE A 656 0.36 -11.41 14.72
C ILE A 656 -0.45 -12.70 14.80
N VAL A 657 -1.76 -12.58 14.64
CA VAL A 657 -2.70 -13.71 14.69
C VAL A 657 -3.47 -13.77 13.38
N THR A 658 -3.37 -14.90 12.70
CA THR A 658 -4.05 -15.19 11.44
C THR A 658 -4.39 -16.67 11.36
N ASP A 659 -5.29 -17.07 10.46
CA ASP A 659 -5.54 -18.48 10.21
C ASP A 659 -4.23 -19.21 9.86
N SER A 660 -4.02 -20.39 10.44
CA SER A 660 -2.77 -21.15 10.33
C SER A 660 -2.34 -21.34 8.85
N ASP A 661 -3.30 -21.61 7.98
CA ASP A 661 -3.09 -21.84 6.55
C ASP A 661 -2.52 -20.60 5.84
N ASN A 662 -2.83 -19.39 6.32
CA ASN A 662 -2.28 -18.15 5.75
C ASN A 662 -0.75 -18.08 5.87
N LEU A 663 -0.16 -18.73 6.87
CA LEU A 663 1.29 -18.83 7.03
C LEU A 663 1.85 -20.15 6.45
N TRP A 664 1.14 -21.25 6.67
CA TRP A 664 1.69 -22.60 6.60
C TRP A 664 1.08 -23.53 5.55
N ASP A 665 0.05 -23.12 4.82
CA ASP A 665 -0.43 -23.95 3.71
C ASP A 665 0.62 -24.04 2.59
N ALA A 666 0.69 -25.20 1.95
CA ALA A 666 1.69 -25.45 0.92
C ALA A 666 1.49 -24.58 -0.33
N ASN A 667 0.24 -24.28 -0.68
CA ASN A 667 -0.11 -23.58 -1.91
C ASN A 667 -0.34 -22.08 -1.70
N SER A 668 -0.77 -21.69 -0.50
CA SER A 668 -1.23 -20.34 -0.19
C SER A 668 -0.55 -19.71 1.04
N GLY A 669 0.16 -20.50 1.85
CA GLY A 669 0.85 -20.03 3.04
C GLY A 669 2.05 -19.15 2.71
N ILE A 670 2.04 -17.90 3.19
CA ILE A 670 3.03 -16.89 2.81
C ILE A 670 4.42 -17.18 3.37
N TYR A 671 4.53 -17.84 4.54
CA TYR A 671 5.83 -18.17 5.12
C TYR A 671 6.48 -19.34 4.38
N ILE A 672 5.71 -20.37 4.03
CA ILE A 672 6.21 -21.45 3.16
C ILE A 672 6.64 -20.89 1.82
N ASN A 673 5.80 -20.05 1.22
CA ASN A 673 6.01 -19.45 -0.08
C ASN A 673 6.69 -18.08 0.02
N SER A 674 7.76 -18.01 0.81
CA SER A 674 8.41 -16.76 1.22
C SER A 674 8.92 -15.86 0.08
N THR A 675 9.10 -16.40 -1.13
CA THR A 675 9.55 -15.67 -2.32
C THR A 675 8.42 -15.09 -3.17
N GLN A 676 7.16 -15.39 -2.86
CA GLN A 676 6.01 -14.94 -3.63
C GLN A 676 5.58 -13.51 -3.26
N ARG A 677 5.01 -12.77 -4.23
CA ARG A 677 4.79 -11.32 -4.15
C ARG A 677 3.46 -10.91 -4.75
N GLY A 678 3.04 -9.68 -4.45
CA GLY A 678 1.82 -9.09 -5.00
C GLY A 678 0.59 -9.34 -4.12
N ILE A 679 -0.54 -8.77 -4.52
CA ILE A 679 -1.79 -8.80 -3.74
C ILE A 679 -2.33 -10.22 -3.55
N ALA A 680 -2.11 -11.12 -4.51
CA ALA A 680 -2.46 -12.54 -4.39
C ALA A 680 -1.73 -13.28 -3.25
N TRP A 681 -0.66 -12.69 -2.71
CA TRP A 681 0.17 -13.22 -1.61
C TRP A 681 0.11 -12.34 -0.35
N GLU A 682 -0.99 -11.60 -0.21
CA GLU A 682 -1.37 -10.86 0.99
C GLU A 682 -2.47 -11.64 1.73
N ARG A 683 -2.42 -11.68 3.07
CA ARG A 683 -3.36 -12.44 3.89
C ARG A 683 -3.97 -11.57 4.99
N PRO A 684 -5.25 -11.74 5.34
CA PRO A 684 -5.84 -11.05 6.48
C PRO A 684 -5.13 -11.46 7.77
N THR A 685 -4.89 -10.52 8.66
CA THR A 685 -4.32 -10.78 9.99
C THR A 685 -4.85 -9.79 11.01
N SER A 686 -4.90 -10.21 12.27
CA SER A 686 -5.00 -9.33 13.41
C SER A 686 -3.62 -9.04 14.00
N LEU A 687 -3.41 -7.82 14.48
CA LEU A 687 -2.18 -7.33 15.08
C LEU A 687 -2.46 -6.79 16.47
N GLU A 688 -1.61 -7.12 17.43
CA GLU A 688 -1.70 -6.62 18.79
C GLU A 688 -0.34 -6.12 19.27
N LEU A 689 -0.27 -4.85 19.67
CA LEU A 689 0.91 -4.32 20.39
C LEU A 689 0.69 -4.45 21.89
N ILE A 690 1.52 -5.26 22.55
CA ILE A 690 1.53 -5.48 23.99
C ILE A 690 2.73 -4.77 24.59
N LEU A 691 2.46 -3.79 25.45
CA LEU A 691 3.50 -2.98 26.09
C LEU A 691 4.01 -3.67 27.38
N PRO A 692 5.32 -3.63 27.67
CA PRO A 692 5.90 -4.31 28.84
C PRO A 692 5.40 -3.80 30.18
N ASP A 693 5.04 -2.53 30.25
CA ASP A 693 4.57 -1.86 31.46
C ASP A 693 3.09 -2.12 31.77
N GLY A 694 2.41 -2.88 30.90
CA GLY A 694 0.99 -3.20 31.03
C GLY A 694 0.04 -2.07 30.62
N THR A 695 0.57 -0.96 30.09
CA THR A 695 -0.28 0.06 29.46
C THR A 695 -0.89 -0.47 28.17
N THR A 696 -2.04 0.10 27.80
CA THR A 696 -2.79 -0.34 26.63
C THR A 696 -2.05 0.05 25.35
N GLY A 697 -1.65 -0.95 24.55
CA GLY A 697 -1.23 -0.74 23.15
C GLY A 697 -2.44 -0.68 22.22
N PHE A 698 -2.39 -1.38 21.09
CA PHE A 698 -3.48 -1.40 20.11
C PHE A 698 -3.86 -2.82 19.68
N GLN A 699 -5.06 -2.91 19.09
CA GLN A 699 -5.47 -4.01 18.21
C GLN A 699 -5.92 -3.41 16.88
N ALA A 700 -5.41 -3.95 15.78
CA ALA A 700 -5.83 -3.56 14.44
C ALA A 700 -5.74 -4.75 13.50
N ASP A 701 -6.66 -4.85 12.55
CA ASP A 701 -6.60 -5.82 11.47
C ASP A 701 -5.91 -5.21 10.24
N ALA A 702 -5.19 -6.02 9.49
CA ALA A 702 -4.36 -5.59 8.38
C ALA A 702 -4.12 -6.72 7.36
N GLY A 703 -3.59 -6.36 6.20
CA GLY A 703 -2.98 -7.30 5.27
C GLY A 703 -1.55 -7.62 5.69
N LEU A 704 -1.20 -8.90 5.76
CA LEU A 704 0.14 -9.41 6.02
C LEU A 704 0.74 -9.97 4.73
N ARG A 705 1.98 -9.59 4.42
CA ARG A 705 2.73 -10.15 3.28
C ARG A 705 4.21 -10.29 3.57
N MET A 706 4.88 -11.13 2.80
CA MET A 706 6.34 -11.28 2.86
C MET A 706 7.04 -10.06 2.27
N TRP A 707 8.17 -9.67 2.86
CA TRP A 707 8.98 -8.54 2.41
C TRP A 707 10.45 -8.92 2.15
N GLY A 708 11.09 -8.14 1.27
CA GLY A 708 12.49 -8.32 0.85
C GLY A 708 12.62 -9.23 -0.37
N THR A 709 13.84 -9.43 -0.88
CA THR A 709 14.08 -10.31 -2.05
C THR A 709 15.25 -11.25 -1.83
N GLY A 710 16.44 -10.75 -1.51
CA GLY A 710 17.63 -11.60 -1.30
C GLY A 710 17.53 -12.56 -0.10
N TRP A 711 16.71 -12.20 0.88
CA TRP A 711 16.50 -12.92 2.15
C TRP A 711 15.21 -13.70 2.23
N ALA A 712 14.41 -13.63 1.17
CA ALA A 712 13.15 -14.33 1.10
C ALA A 712 13.32 -15.86 0.98
N PRO A 713 14.24 -16.41 0.16
CA PRO A 713 14.40 -17.86 0.10
C PRO A 713 14.81 -18.45 1.46
N HIS A 714 14.19 -19.56 1.86
CA HIS A 714 14.54 -20.33 3.07
C HIS A 714 16.01 -20.80 3.10
N SER A 715 16.62 -20.94 1.92
CA SER A 715 18.04 -21.25 1.76
C SER A 715 18.98 -20.09 2.07
N SER A 716 18.48 -18.84 2.06
CA SER A 716 19.24 -17.64 2.40
C SER A 716 19.10 -17.26 3.87
N SER A 717 17.91 -17.44 4.45
CA SER A 717 17.59 -17.21 5.85
C SER A 717 16.34 -17.99 6.21
N LYS A 718 16.25 -18.48 7.44
CA LYS A 718 15.03 -19.06 8.03
C LYS A 718 14.11 -18.04 8.69
N LYS A 719 14.60 -16.82 8.89
CA LYS A 719 13.90 -15.69 9.52
C LYS A 719 13.63 -14.63 8.46
N HIS A 720 12.37 -14.30 8.23
CA HIS A 720 11.94 -13.44 7.12
C HIS A 720 11.27 -12.14 7.56
N SER A 721 11.41 -11.09 6.77
CA SER A 721 10.73 -9.83 6.98
C SER A 721 9.27 -9.89 6.50
N PHE A 722 8.40 -9.12 7.15
CA PHE A 722 7.00 -8.96 6.77
C PHE A 722 6.71 -7.50 6.42
N GLN A 723 5.59 -7.27 5.75
CA GLN A 723 4.99 -5.95 5.64
C GLN A 723 3.53 -6.04 6.06
N LEU A 724 3.13 -5.06 6.87
CA LEU A 724 1.76 -4.83 7.31
C LEU A 724 1.15 -3.77 6.42
N LYS A 725 -0.05 -4.00 5.90
CA LYS A 725 -0.78 -3.05 5.05
C LYS A 725 -2.16 -2.77 5.62
N PHE A 726 -2.45 -1.52 5.94
CA PHE A 726 -3.75 -1.09 6.41
C PHE A 726 -4.62 -0.74 5.19
N LYS A 727 -5.78 -1.40 5.06
CA LYS A 727 -6.69 -1.29 3.91
C LYS A 727 -8.10 -1.66 4.36
N GLY A 728 -9.10 -0.96 3.82
CA GLY A 728 -10.53 -1.18 4.12
C GLY A 728 -10.97 -2.63 4.03
N GLN A 729 -10.45 -3.39 3.06
CA GLN A 729 -10.78 -4.81 2.87
C GLN A 729 -10.33 -5.74 4.02
N TYR A 730 -9.43 -5.31 4.90
CA TYR A 730 -8.98 -6.09 6.07
C TYR A 730 -9.36 -5.47 7.41
N GLY A 731 -9.65 -4.17 7.43
CA GLY A 731 -9.78 -3.41 8.66
C GLY A 731 -9.59 -1.91 8.39
N PRO A 732 -8.98 -1.14 9.31
CA PRO A 732 -8.75 0.29 9.07
C PRO A 732 -7.82 0.52 7.87
N THR A 733 -8.01 1.66 7.20
CA THR A 733 -7.19 2.10 6.05
C THR A 733 -5.81 2.60 6.47
N LYS A 734 -5.66 3.06 7.72
CA LYS A 734 -4.39 3.45 8.35
C LYS A 734 -4.30 2.91 9.77
N LEU A 735 -3.09 2.58 10.24
CA LEU A 735 -2.85 2.39 11.66
C LEU A 735 -2.86 3.74 12.37
N GLN A 736 -3.85 3.99 13.22
CA GLN A 736 -3.91 5.19 14.05
C GLN A 736 -3.31 4.92 15.43
N TYR A 737 -1.98 5.02 15.55
CA TYR A 737 -1.27 4.80 16.80
C TYR A 737 0.12 5.48 16.76
N PRO A 738 0.60 6.11 17.85
CA PRO A 738 1.95 6.68 17.93
C PRO A 738 3.02 5.57 18.03
N LEU A 739 3.22 4.81 16.95
CA LEU A 739 4.11 3.63 16.94
C LEU A 739 5.57 4.02 17.18
N PHE A 740 5.98 5.16 16.66
CA PHE A 740 7.32 5.72 16.83
C PHE A 740 7.23 6.94 17.74
N ALA A 741 7.84 6.84 18.93
CA ALA A 741 7.72 7.87 19.96
C ALA A 741 8.32 9.24 19.57
N ASP A 742 9.23 9.26 18.59
CA ASP A 742 9.89 10.45 18.06
C ASP A 742 9.31 10.95 16.72
N ALA A 743 8.30 10.27 16.15
CA ALA A 743 7.64 10.72 14.94
C ALA A 743 6.64 11.86 15.22
N PRO A 744 6.50 12.82 14.29
CA PRO A 744 5.51 13.91 14.39
C PRO A 744 4.10 13.48 13.95
N VAL A 745 3.96 12.30 13.33
CA VAL A 745 2.70 11.72 12.83
C VAL A 745 2.32 10.48 13.64
N ASN A 746 1.03 10.13 13.63
CA ASN A 746 0.48 8.98 14.38
C ASN A 746 -0.40 8.08 13.50
N GLU A 747 -0.31 8.23 12.19
CA GLU A 747 -1.06 7.44 11.21
C GLU A 747 -0.09 6.84 10.21
N PHE A 748 -0.28 5.56 9.86
CA PHE A 748 0.59 4.84 8.94
C PHE A 748 -0.20 3.92 8.01
N ASP A 749 0.00 4.07 6.72
CA ASP A 749 -0.57 3.18 5.70
C ASP A 749 0.08 1.78 5.65
N ASP A 750 1.39 1.72 5.85
CA ASP A 750 2.13 0.47 5.90
C ASP A 750 3.35 0.53 6.80
N ILE A 751 3.70 -0.63 7.36
CA ILE A 751 4.86 -0.80 8.24
C ILE A 751 5.64 -2.03 7.80
N VAL A 752 6.95 -1.89 7.63
CA VAL A 752 7.83 -3.02 7.33
C VAL A 752 8.40 -3.58 8.64
N LEU A 753 8.16 -4.87 8.89
CA LEU A 753 8.76 -5.60 10.00
C LEU A 753 10.06 -6.25 9.51
N ARG A 754 11.20 -5.57 9.71
CA ARG A 754 12.49 -6.08 9.27
C ARG A 754 13.01 -7.17 10.21
N ALA A 755 13.34 -8.33 9.64
CA ALA A 755 14.02 -9.42 10.33
C ALA A 755 15.53 -9.16 10.54
N GLN A 756 16.08 -8.14 9.89
CA GLN A 756 17.51 -7.85 9.80
C GLN A 756 18.31 -9.06 9.27
N GLY A 757 17.87 -9.66 8.16
CA GLY A 757 18.46 -10.88 7.60
C GLY A 757 19.93 -10.74 7.15
N SER A 758 20.44 -9.52 6.99
CA SER A 758 21.81 -9.21 6.59
C SER A 758 22.77 -9.20 7.77
N ARG A 759 23.82 -10.04 7.73
CA ARG A 759 24.79 -10.18 8.82
C ARG A 759 24.12 -10.31 10.19
N SER A 760 23.11 -11.17 10.24
CA SER A 760 22.52 -11.69 11.48
C SER A 760 22.85 -13.16 11.64
N TRP A 761 22.50 -13.74 12.78
CA TRP A 761 22.72 -15.16 13.05
C TRP A 761 21.92 -16.07 12.10
N SER A 762 20.85 -15.56 11.50
CA SER A 762 20.05 -16.24 10.47
C SER A 762 20.53 -16.02 9.02
N ASP A 763 21.64 -15.31 8.78
CA ASP A 763 22.19 -15.08 7.43
C ASP A 763 23.00 -16.30 6.96
N PHE A 764 22.50 -17.06 5.99
CA PHE A 764 23.20 -18.25 5.46
C PHE A 764 24.08 -17.95 4.25
N ARG A 765 24.06 -16.71 3.75
CA ARG A 765 24.80 -16.30 2.54
C ARG A 765 26.22 -15.86 2.86
N GLN A 766 26.49 -15.43 4.10
CA GLN A 766 27.79 -14.89 4.51
C GLN A 766 28.53 -15.80 5.49
N PRO A 767 29.84 -16.08 5.28
CA PRO A 767 30.61 -16.92 6.20
C PRO A 767 30.97 -16.22 7.51
N ASP A 768 31.07 -14.89 7.56
CA ASP A 768 31.43 -14.12 8.76
C ASP A 768 30.28 -13.26 9.29
N ILE A 769 29.66 -13.73 10.37
CA ILE A 769 28.55 -13.07 11.08
C ILE A 769 28.95 -12.60 12.48
N ARG A 770 30.24 -12.52 12.79
CA ARG A 770 30.73 -12.00 14.08
C ARG A 770 30.35 -10.53 14.30
N GLN A 771 30.04 -9.82 13.21
CA GLN A 771 29.60 -8.42 13.22
C GLN A 771 28.07 -8.29 13.25
N SER A 772 27.35 -9.21 13.92
CA SER A 772 25.88 -9.15 14.01
C SER A 772 25.44 -8.11 15.04
N GLN A 773 24.57 -7.19 14.64
CA GLN A 773 24.11 -6.10 15.53
C GLN A 773 22.62 -5.79 15.47
N TYR A 774 21.92 -6.01 14.35
CA TYR A 774 20.48 -5.73 14.19
C TYR A 774 20.07 -4.24 14.25
N LEU A 775 21.03 -3.31 14.38
CA LEU A 775 20.77 -1.88 14.68
C LEU A 775 21.13 -0.89 13.56
N ARG A 776 21.84 -1.33 12.52
CA ARG A 776 22.54 -0.43 11.59
C ARG A 776 21.61 0.46 10.75
N ASP A 777 20.48 -0.09 10.30
CA ASP A 777 19.45 0.67 9.57
C ASP A 777 18.82 1.75 10.46
N ALA A 778 18.43 1.39 11.69
CA ALA A 778 17.89 2.35 12.66
C ALA A 778 18.90 3.46 12.99
N TRP A 779 20.18 3.11 13.22
CA TRP A 779 21.23 4.11 13.48
C TRP A 779 21.44 5.07 12.29
N ALA A 780 21.38 4.58 11.05
CA ALA A 780 21.53 5.43 9.86
C ALA A 780 20.36 6.40 9.71
N ARG A 781 19.13 5.96 10.00
CA ARG A 781 17.93 6.81 10.00
C ARG A 781 17.98 7.88 11.09
N ASP A 782 18.32 7.49 12.32
CA ASP A 782 18.52 8.42 13.43
C ASP A 782 19.61 9.46 13.09
N THR A 783 20.66 9.03 12.37
CA THR A 783 21.72 9.91 11.87
C THR A 783 21.20 10.93 10.86
N ALA A 784 20.40 10.50 9.89
CA ALA A 784 19.78 11.40 8.91
C ALA A 784 18.89 12.44 9.60
N ARG A 785 18.06 12.02 10.57
CA ARG A 785 17.20 12.94 11.34
C ARG A 785 17.99 13.94 12.17
N GLU A 786 19.08 13.52 12.82
CA GLU A 786 19.95 14.46 13.56
C GLU A 786 20.68 15.45 12.63
N MET A 787 20.95 15.06 11.38
CA MET A 787 21.46 15.97 10.35
C MET A 787 20.40 16.97 9.84
N GLY A 788 19.14 16.81 10.25
CA GLY A 788 18.01 17.65 9.87
C GLY A 788 17.30 17.21 8.59
N LYS A 789 17.56 15.99 8.10
CA LYS A 789 16.86 15.42 6.93
C LYS A 789 15.50 14.87 7.35
N LEU A 790 14.55 14.92 6.41
CA LEU A 790 13.34 14.11 6.50
C LEU A 790 13.72 12.64 6.28
N GLU A 791 13.40 11.77 7.23
CA GLU A 791 13.71 10.34 7.15
C GLU A 791 12.73 9.52 7.98
N GLY A 792 12.48 8.28 7.56
CA GLY A 792 11.58 7.36 8.27
C GLY A 792 12.13 6.90 9.63
N HIS A 793 11.23 6.55 10.52
CA HIS A 793 11.49 6.14 11.89
C HIS A 793 11.60 4.61 12.04
N ALA A 794 12.16 4.20 13.17
CA ALA A 794 12.45 2.81 13.49
C ALA A 794 12.27 2.56 15.00
N THR A 795 11.71 1.40 15.34
CA THR A 795 11.59 0.90 16.73
C THR A 795 11.90 -0.60 16.77
N PHE A 796 11.80 -1.24 17.93
CA PHE A 796 12.05 -2.68 18.09
C PHE A 796 10.92 -3.38 18.82
N VAL A 797 10.62 -4.60 18.38
CA VAL A 797 9.62 -5.46 19.01
C VAL A 797 10.09 -6.90 19.11
N HIS A 798 9.57 -7.60 20.11
CA HIS A 798 9.46 -9.05 20.10
C HIS A 798 8.30 -9.45 19.20
N LEU A 799 8.56 -10.23 18.14
CA LEU A 799 7.51 -10.70 17.23
C LEU A 799 6.98 -12.06 17.70
N TYR A 800 5.66 -12.21 17.70
CA TYR A 800 4.98 -13.50 17.84
C TYR A 800 4.12 -13.77 16.61
N LEU A 801 4.20 -14.98 16.07
CA LEU A 801 3.38 -15.46 14.95
C LEU A 801 2.49 -16.59 15.45
N ASN A 802 1.18 -16.38 15.49
CA ASN A 802 0.22 -17.33 16.08
C ASN A 802 0.71 -17.88 17.43
N GLY A 803 1.11 -16.99 18.34
CA GLY A 803 1.55 -17.33 19.69
C GLY A 803 2.95 -17.94 19.78
N LEU A 804 3.60 -18.25 18.66
CA LEU A 804 5.00 -18.69 18.62
C LEU A 804 5.94 -17.49 18.67
N TYR A 805 6.90 -17.50 19.58
CA TYR A 805 7.94 -16.48 19.63
C TYR A 805 8.86 -16.59 18.41
N TRP A 806 9.05 -15.46 17.73
CA TRP A 806 9.79 -15.38 16.48
C TRP A 806 11.07 -14.53 16.55
N GLY A 807 11.35 -13.90 17.69
CA GLY A 807 12.58 -13.14 17.92
C GLY A 807 12.46 -11.62 17.74
N LEU A 808 13.60 -10.96 17.65
CA LEU A 808 13.72 -9.51 17.55
C LEU A 808 13.39 -9.03 16.13
N TYR A 809 12.48 -8.08 16.00
CA TYR A 809 12.14 -7.43 14.73
C TYR A 809 12.27 -5.90 14.87
N ASN A 810 12.55 -5.26 13.74
CA ASN A 810 12.68 -3.81 13.62
C ASN A 810 11.54 -3.28 12.73
N PRO A 811 10.39 -2.85 13.31
CA PRO A 811 9.41 -2.08 12.58
C PRO A 811 10.01 -0.76 12.09
N VAL A 812 9.84 -0.47 10.79
CA VAL A 812 10.34 0.76 10.17
C VAL A 812 9.31 1.35 9.23
N GLU A 813 9.33 2.68 9.10
CA GLU A 813 8.63 3.39 8.04
C GLU A 813 9.34 3.20 6.70
N ARG A 814 8.53 3.12 5.63
CA ARG A 814 9.01 3.11 4.26
C ARG A 814 8.96 4.53 3.71
N THR A 815 10.10 5.08 3.30
CA THR A 815 10.15 6.40 2.64
C THR A 815 9.68 6.27 1.20
N ASP A 816 8.37 6.39 1.00
CA ASP A 816 7.66 6.31 -0.27
C ASP A 816 6.62 7.44 -0.40
N GLU A 817 5.70 7.32 -1.35
CA GLU A 817 4.68 8.33 -1.66
C GLU A 817 3.69 8.55 -0.51
N LYS A 818 3.41 7.51 0.28
CA LYS A 818 2.49 7.55 1.42
C LYS A 818 3.15 8.22 2.62
N PHE A 819 4.42 7.88 2.86
CA PHE A 819 5.24 8.64 3.81
C PHE A 819 5.36 10.12 3.41
N ALA A 820 5.50 10.41 2.12
CA ALA A 820 5.55 11.78 1.64
C ALA A 820 4.21 12.51 1.88
N GLU A 821 3.09 11.87 1.58
CA GLU A 821 1.75 12.39 1.89
C GLU A 821 1.58 12.71 3.38
N GLU A 822 1.95 11.79 4.28
CA GLU A 822 1.82 11.95 5.73
C GLU A 822 2.71 13.10 6.29
N TYR A 823 3.93 13.26 5.76
CA TYR A 823 4.90 14.22 6.30
C TYR A 823 4.95 15.57 5.56
N LEU A 824 4.61 15.60 4.27
CA LEU A 824 4.71 16.77 3.40
C LEU A 824 3.35 17.24 2.87
N GLY A 825 2.27 16.48 3.08
CA GLY A 825 0.92 16.76 2.61
C GLY A 825 0.73 16.51 1.10
N GLY A 826 -0.43 16.89 0.56
CA GLY A 826 -0.80 16.57 -0.83
C GLY A 826 -1.33 15.15 -0.96
N GLN A 827 -1.34 14.59 -2.17
CA GLN A 827 -1.73 13.21 -2.46
C GLN A 827 -0.55 12.37 -2.93
N SER A 828 -0.60 11.05 -2.71
CA SER A 828 0.42 10.09 -3.14
C SER A 828 0.80 10.22 -4.63
N GLU A 829 -0.14 10.55 -5.52
CA GLU A 829 0.04 10.71 -6.97
C GLU A 829 0.92 11.92 -7.35
N GLU A 830 1.07 12.87 -6.43
CA GLU A 830 1.91 14.06 -6.58
C GLU A 830 3.39 13.77 -6.34
N TYR A 831 3.78 12.54 -5.99
CA TYR A 831 5.16 12.20 -5.65
C TYR A 831 5.80 11.23 -6.65
N ASP A 832 7.03 11.56 -7.05
CA ASP A 832 7.96 10.63 -7.69
C ASP A 832 8.80 9.95 -6.60
N VAL A 833 8.80 8.62 -6.58
CA VAL A 833 9.66 7.81 -5.71
C VAL A 833 10.57 6.96 -6.58
N ILE A 834 11.85 7.28 -6.59
CA ILE A 834 12.85 6.63 -7.43
C ILE A 834 13.65 5.64 -6.60
N ASN A 835 13.78 4.42 -7.12
CA ASN A 835 14.49 3.33 -6.48
C ASN A 835 15.45 2.68 -7.47
N ARG A 836 16.52 2.09 -6.94
CA ARG A 836 17.41 1.22 -7.70
C ARG A 836 17.89 0.09 -6.83
N ARG A 837 17.94 -1.08 -7.44
CA ARG A 837 18.59 -2.26 -6.88
C ARG A 837 19.77 -2.68 -7.74
N SER A 838 20.80 -3.26 -7.13
CA SER A 838 21.92 -3.85 -7.86
C SER A 838 21.42 -4.86 -8.90
N GLY A 839 21.87 -4.73 -10.15
CA GLY A 839 21.42 -5.55 -11.27
C GLY A 839 20.06 -5.17 -11.86
N GLN A 840 19.42 -4.10 -11.38
CA GLN A 840 18.22 -3.51 -11.96
C GLN A 840 18.49 -2.07 -12.42
N ALA A 841 17.76 -1.63 -13.44
CA ALA A 841 17.75 -0.23 -13.83
C ALA A 841 17.10 0.62 -12.72
N THR A 842 17.49 1.89 -12.64
CA THR A 842 16.76 2.85 -11.80
C THR A 842 15.35 3.00 -12.35
N HIS A 843 14.36 2.98 -11.47
CA HIS A 843 12.95 3.02 -11.84
C HIS A 843 12.13 3.76 -10.80
N ALA A 844 10.97 4.27 -11.22
CA ALA A 844 9.98 4.82 -10.33
C ALA A 844 9.17 3.69 -9.69
N THR A 845 9.05 3.69 -8.36
CA THR A 845 8.10 2.84 -7.63
C THR A 845 6.76 3.53 -7.41
N ALA A 846 6.74 4.86 -7.50
CA ALA A 846 5.57 5.72 -7.61
C ALA A 846 5.94 6.92 -8.49
N GLY A 847 4.95 7.45 -9.20
CA GLY A 847 5.17 8.51 -10.18
C GLY A 847 5.88 8.06 -11.45
N ASP A 848 6.82 8.87 -11.96
CA ASP A 848 7.45 8.67 -13.27
C ASP A 848 8.94 9.05 -13.27
N MET A 849 9.61 8.78 -14.39
CA MET A 849 11.06 8.96 -14.54
C MET A 849 11.46 10.26 -15.26
N VAL A 850 10.52 11.16 -15.57
CA VAL A 850 10.79 12.32 -16.45
C VAL A 850 11.80 13.26 -15.81
N ALA A 851 11.53 13.73 -14.59
CA ALA A 851 12.43 14.65 -13.88
C ALA A 851 13.78 13.99 -13.55
N TRP A 852 13.78 12.70 -13.22
CA TRP A 852 15.02 11.94 -12.98
C TRP A 852 15.90 11.88 -14.24
N SER A 853 15.29 11.56 -15.37
CA SER A 853 15.98 11.44 -16.66
C SER A 853 16.57 12.77 -17.10
N GLU A 854 15.84 13.87 -16.91
CA GLU A 854 16.32 15.23 -17.22
C GLU A 854 17.48 15.63 -16.30
N MET A 855 17.34 15.40 -14.98
CA MET A 855 18.43 15.64 -14.02
C MET A 855 19.72 14.91 -14.41
N LEU A 856 19.61 13.64 -14.81
CA LEU A 856 20.76 12.87 -15.27
C LEU A 856 21.29 13.31 -16.63
N ALA A 857 20.44 13.76 -17.54
CA ALA A 857 20.88 14.33 -18.81
C ALA A 857 21.72 15.59 -18.57
N ILE A 858 21.27 16.49 -17.69
CA ILE A 858 22.03 17.68 -17.25
C ILE A 858 23.36 17.26 -16.63
N ALA A 859 23.35 16.30 -15.70
CA ALA A 859 24.58 15.82 -15.07
C ALA A 859 25.58 15.26 -16.10
N ASN A 860 25.12 14.43 -17.03
CA ASN A 860 25.96 13.81 -18.05
C ASN A 860 26.45 14.79 -19.14
N ALA A 861 25.79 15.92 -19.32
CA ALA A 861 26.26 17.01 -20.20
C ALA A 861 27.45 17.77 -19.60
N GLY A 862 27.70 17.62 -18.30
CA GLY A 862 28.81 18.23 -17.56
C GLY A 862 28.39 19.47 -16.76
N LEU A 863 28.94 19.60 -15.54
CA LEU A 863 28.47 20.57 -14.54
C LEU A 863 29.51 21.65 -14.18
N THR A 864 30.56 21.85 -14.99
CA THR A 864 31.66 22.75 -14.65
C THR A 864 31.30 24.24 -14.72
N THR A 865 30.23 24.62 -15.42
CA THR A 865 29.79 26.03 -15.56
C THR A 865 28.74 26.42 -14.52
N PRO A 866 28.64 27.71 -14.14
CA PRO A 866 27.60 28.19 -13.24
C PRO A 866 26.18 27.91 -13.75
N GLU A 867 25.95 27.99 -15.06
CA GLU A 867 24.63 27.77 -15.67
C GLU A 867 24.21 26.30 -15.58
N ALA A 868 25.13 25.36 -15.84
CA ALA A 868 24.85 23.93 -15.73
C ALA A 868 24.61 23.51 -14.28
N TYR A 869 25.37 24.10 -13.33
CA TYR A 869 25.16 23.87 -11.91
C TYR A 869 23.82 24.44 -11.42
N ALA A 870 23.42 25.63 -11.88
CA ALA A 870 22.09 26.17 -11.58
C ALA A 870 20.97 25.31 -12.19
N ALA A 871 21.18 24.74 -13.39
CA ALA A 871 20.20 23.87 -14.03
C ALA A 871 19.93 22.58 -13.22
N ILE A 872 20.97 21.92 -12.70
CA ILE A 872 20.77 20.71 -11.89
C ILE A 872 20.14 21.01 -10.52
N GLN A 873 20.38 22.20 -9.96
CA GLN A 873 19.77 22.64 -8.69
C GLN A 873 18.24 22.81 -8.78
N ALA A 874 17.68 22.96 -9.98
CA ALA A 874 16.22 22.94 -10.17
C ALA A 874 15.61 21.56 -9.90
N TYR A 875 16.40 20.48 -10.03
CA TYR A 875 15.94 19.10 -9.87
C TYR A 875 16.45 18.42 -8.60
N LEU A 876 17.59 18.86 -8.07
CA LEU A 876 18.28 18.19 -6.95
C LEU A 876 18.46 19.14 -5.77
N ASP A 877 18.04 18.70 -4.59
CA ASP A 877 18.43 19.38 -3.36
C ASP A 877 19.89 19.02 -3.02
N ILE A 878 20.80 19.96 -3.26
CA ILE A 878 22.24 19.76 -3.13
C ILE A 878 22.64 19.47 -1.69
N ASP A 879 22.06 20.15 -0.70
CA ASP A 879 22.41 19.96 0.70
C ASP A 879 21.95 18.59 1.19
N ASP A 880 20.72 18.21 0.83
CA ASP A 880 20.15 16.91 1.17
C ASP A 880 20.96 15.76 0.56
N PHE A 881 21.35 15.90 -0.70
CA PHE A 881 22.17 14.93 -1.43
C PHE A 881 23.56 14.77 -0.83
N ILE A 882 24.23 15.88 -0.49
CA ILE A 882 25.55 15.84 0.17
C ILE A 882 25.45 15.10 1.50
N ASP A 883 24.45 15.42 2.32
CA ASP A 883 24.25 14.77 3.60
C ASP A 883 23.96 13.27 3.46
N TYR A 884 23.14 12.87 2.48
CA TYR A 884 22.93 11.47 2.15
C TYR A 884 24.27 10.77 1.82
N MET A 885 25.10 11.38 0.96
CA MET A 885 26.42 10.81 0.62
C MET A 885 27.34 10.74 1.84
N LEU A 886 27.35 11.75 2.72
CA LEU A 886 28.14 11.74 3.94
C LEU A 886 27.76 10.58 4.88
N ILE A 887 26.47 10.23 4.98
CA ILE A 887 26.04 9.06 5.75
C ILE A 887 26.56 7.76 5.12
N GLN A 888 26.42 7.60 3.80
CA GLN A 888 26.89 6.41 3.08
C GLN A 888 28.41 6.22 3.20
N GLN A 889 29.17 7.31 3.18
CA GLN A 889 30.62 7.32 3.32
C GLN A 889 31.07 7.11 4.77
N TYR A 890 30.41 7.77 5.73
CA TYR A 890 30.72 7.59 7.15
C TYR A 890 30.47 6.15 7.58
N ALA A 891 29.34 5.58 7.17
CA ALA A 891 28.93 4.22 7.50
C ALA A 891 29.66 3.14 6.68
N THR A 892 30.49 3.54 5.70
CA THR A 892 31.21 2.64 4.78
C THR A 892 30.29 1.61 4.11
N ASN A 893 29.15 2.05 3.56
CA ASN A 893 28.14 1.13 3.02
C ASN A 893 28.68 0.26 1.87
N HIS A 894 28.67 -1.06 2.06
CA HIS A 894 29.16 -2.06 1.11
C HIS A 894 28.13 -2.44 0.04
N ASP A 895 26.87 -2.08 0.26
CA ASP A 895 25.75 -2.38 -0.66
C ASP A 895 25.03 -1.10 -1.07
N GLY A 896 25.76 0.01 -1.10
CA GLY A 896 25.24 1.36 -1.34
C GLY A 896 25.52 1.88 -2.76
N PRO A 897 25.61 3.23 -2.90
CA PRO A 897 25.78 3.88 -4.19
C PRO A 897 26.98 3.39 -5.03
N ASP A 898 28.13 3.07 -4.42
CA ASP A 898 29.31 2.58 -5.15
C ASP A 898 29.16 1.14 -5.68
N GLN A 899 28.25 0.36 -5.11
CA GLN A 899 28.00 -1.03 -5.46
C GLN A 899 26.85 -1.14 -6.47
N GLY A 900 27.09 -0.70 -7.70
CA GLY A 900 26.08 -0.77 -8.77
C GLY A 900 24.90 0.20 -8.59
N GLY A 901 25.05 1.20 -7.71
CA GLY A 901 24.01 2.18 -7.40
C GLY A 901 22.93 1.64 -6.46
N ASN A 902 23.23 0.57 -5.70
CA ASN A 902 22.21 -0.13 -4.94
C ASN A 902 21.68 0.68 -3.73
N ASN A 903 20.54 0.24 -3.19
CA ASN A 903 19.92 0.72 -1.95
C ASN A 903 19.75 2.24 -1.88
N MET A 904 19.39 2.86 -3.01
CA MET A 904 18.99 4.27 -3.06
C MET A 904 17.47 4.41 -2.99
N ARG A 905 17.02 5.49 -2.36
CA ARG A 905 15.66 6.02 -2.50
C ARG A 905 15.72 7.52 -2.70
N ALA A 906 15.06 8.03 -3.73
CA ALA A 906 14.87 9.47 -3.92
C ALA A 906 13.39 9.80 -3.98
N LEU A 907 13.01 10.93 -3.37
CA LEU A 907 11.64 11.42 -3.30
C LEU A 907 11.59 12.83 -3.91
N ARG A 908 10.57 13.12 -4.71
CA ARG A 908 10.31 14.45 -5.26
C ARG A 908 8.82 14.70 -5.37
N ARG A 909 8.35 15.90 -5.03
CA ARG A 909 6.99 16.35 -5.37
C ARG A 909 6.93 16.89 -6.80
N ARG A 910 5.85 16.62 -7.52
CA ARG A 910 5.64 16.94 -8.94
C ARG A 910 5.13 18.36 -9.15
N ASN A 911 5.90 19.34 -8.70
CA ASN A 911 5.64 20.75 -8.95
C ASN A 911 6.90 21.46 -9.48
N ASP A 912 6.74 22.72 -9.91
CA ASP A 912 7.82 23.50 -10.52
C ASP A 912 9.01 23.73 -9.58
N ASP A 913 8.77 23.74 -8.27
CA ASP A 913 9.79 23.90 -7.22
C ASP A 913 10.29 22.55 -6.66
N GLY A 914 9.81 21.43 -7.20
CA GLY A 914 10.01 20.09 -6.68
C GLY A 914 11.40 19.55 -6.97
N ARG A 915 12.16 19.29 -5.91
CA ARG A 915 13.52 18.73 -5.97
C ARG A 915 13.58 17.32 -5.39
N PHE A 916 14.50 16.50 -5.91
CA PHE A 916 14.84 15.21 -5.34
C PHE A 916 15.60 15.37 -4.01
N THR A 917 15.11 14.70 -2.99
CA THR A 917 15.81 14.38 -1.73
C THR A 917 16.12 12.88 -1.70
N PHE A 918 17.18 12.49 -1.00
CA PHE A 918 17.64 11.11 -0.88
C PHE A 918 17.51 10.59 0.56
N HIS A 919 17.02 9.36 0.68
CA HIS A 919 16.71 8.70 1.94
C HIS A 919 17.55 7.43 2.11
N VAL A 920 17.94 7.13 3.35
CA VAL A 920 18.70 5.92 3.68
C VAL A 920 17.76 4.71 3.73
N TRP A 921 18.23 3.59 3.21
CA TRP A 921 17.45 2.35 3.19
C TRP A 921 18.39 1.15 3.13
N ASP A 922 18.10 0.11 3.92
CA ASP A 922 18.83 -1.18 3.84
C ASP A 922 20.33 -1.02 4.19
N MET A 923 20.58 -0.35 5.32
CA MET A 923 21.93 0.00 5.78
C MET A 923 22.60 -1.09 6.62
N GLU A 924 22.15 -2.34 6.58
CA GLU A 924 22.73 -3.45 7.37
C GLU A 924 24.17 -3.83 6.94
N TYR A 925 24.58 -3.47 5.72
CA TYR A 925 25.92 -3.69 5.17
C TYR A 925 26.88 -2.51 5.44
N THR A 926 26.90 -2.02 6.68
CA THR A 926 27.69 -0.83 7.11
C THR A 926 28.45 -1.08 8.40
N LEU A 927 29.33 -0.14 8.80
CA LEU A 927 30.04 -0.11 10.08
C LEU A 927 31.00 -1.30 10.30
N TRP A 928 31.66 -1.77 9.24
CA TRP A 928 32.54 -2.94 9.33
C TRP A 928 33.92 -2.55 9.85
N TYR A 929 34.65 -1.72 9.10
CA TYR A 929 35.99 -1.28 9.48
C TYR A 929 36.13 0.23 9.23
N GLN A 930 36.75 0.92 10.18
CA GLN A 930 36.81 2.38 10.21
C GLN A 930 37.69 2.99 9.11
N ASP A 931 38.60 2.22 8.53
CA ASP A 931 39.58 2.65 7.53
C ASP A 931 39.16 2.37 6.08
N GLU A 932 37.97 1.81 5.87
CA GLU A 932 37.47 1.53 4.52
C GLU A 932 37.23 2.80 3.70
N HIS A 933 37.50 2.70 2.40
CA HIS A 933 37.31 3.75 1.41
C HIS A 933 36.16 3.37 0.48
N ARG A 934 34.93 3.72 0.85
CA ARG A 934 33.68 3.37 0.13
C ARG A 934 32.82 4.62 -0.12
N ASN A 935 32.10 4.64 -1.24
CA ASN A 935 31.17 5.70 -1.64
C ASN A 935 31.80 7.11 -1.86
N ILE A 936 33.11 7.18 -2.14
CA ILE A 936 33.84 8.46 -2.27
C ILE A 936 34.18 8.77 -3.74
N ASP A 937 34.88 7.87 -4.43
CA ASP A 937 35.51 8.15 -5.72
C ASP A 937 35.01 7.29 -6.89
N GLY A 938 33.99 6.47 -6.67
CA GLY A 938 33.36 5.64 -7.70
C GLY A 938 32.46 6.42 -8.68
N ASP A 939 32.23 5.84 -9.87
CA ASP A 939 31.29 6.36 -10.86
C ASP A 939 30.41 5.23 -11.37
N VAL A 940 29.13 5.26 -10.99
CA VAL A 940 28.14 4.26 -11.41
C VAL A 940 27.07 4.97 -12.24
N PRO A 941 26.91 4.64 -13.54
CA PRO A 941 25.89 5.24 -14.39
C PRO A 941 24.49 5.14 -13.80
N ASP A 942 23.69 6.18 -14.03
CA ASP A 942 22.28 6.24 -13.63
C ASP A 942 22.10 6.07 -12.10
N SER A 943 22.92 6.76 -11.30
CA SER A 943 22.87 6.70 -9.84
C SER A 943 23.39 7.97 -9.14
N PRO A 944 23.16 8.16 -7.82
CA PRO A 944 23.87 9.02 -6.90
C PRO A 944 25.39 9.07 -7.09
N MET A 945 26.07 7.96 -7.40
CA MET A 945 27.52 8.04 -7.67
C MET A 945 27.84 8.76 -8.98
N ARG A 946 26.99 8.61 -10.01
CA ARG A 946 27.11 9.42 -11.23
C ARG A 946 26.89 10.90 -10.91
N LEU A 947 25.87 11.22 -10.11
CA LEU A 947 25.61 12.60 -9.68
C LEU A 947 26.82 13.18 -8.93
N LEU A 948 27.34 12.49 -7.92
CA LEU A 948 28.52 12.93 -7.16
C LEU A 948 29.74 13.14 -8.07
N THR A 949 29.99 12.20 -8.99
CA THR A 949 31.11 12.27 -9.94
C THR A 949 31.03 13.47 -10.86
N GLN A 950 29.83 13.83 -11.35
CA GLN A 950 29.68 15.00 -12.22
C GLN A 950 29.69 16.31 -11.41
N LEU A 951 29.03 16.31 -10.25
CA LEU A 951 28.94 17.49 -9.38
C LEU A 951 30.30 17.91 -8.83
N ARG A 952 31.17 16.96 -8.47
CA ARG A 952 32.51 17.27 -7.92
C ARG A 952 33.44 17.98 -8.91
N GLU A 953 33.12 18.01 -10.20
CA GLU A 953 33.87 18.80 -11.18
C GLU A 953 33.60 20.31 -11.01
N ASN A 954 32.47 20.69 -10.40
CA ASN A 954 32.11 22.07 -10.10
C ASN A 954 32.78 22.59 -8.82
N ALA A 955 33.44 23.74 -8.88
CA ALA A 955 34.13 24.33 -7.74
C ALA A 955 33.18 24.81 -6.62
N GLU A 956 31.98 25.30 -6.96
CA GLU A 956 30.98 25.70 -5.97
C GLU A 956 30.37 24.49 -5.26
N PHE A 957 30.15 23.39 -5.98
CA PHE A 957 29.72 22.14 -5.35
C PHE A 957 30.78 21.62 -4.38
N ARG A 958 32.06 21.57 -4.75
CA ARG A 958 33.14 21.14 -3.84
C ARG A 958 33.23 22.01 -2.59
N GLN A 959 33.08 23.33 -2.73
CA GLN A 959 33.02 24.22 -1.57
C GLN A 959 31.82 23.89 -0.70
N ARG A 960 30.61 23.76 -1.28
CA ARG A 960 29.41 23.45 -0.53
C ARG A 960 29.50 22.09 0.17
N TYR A 961 30.09 21.10 -0.49
CA TYR A 961 30.38 19.79 0.09
C TYR A 961 31.29 19.92 1.32
N SER A 962 32.38 20.68 1.20
CA SER A 962 33.28 20.95 2.31
C SER A 962 32.57 21.62 3.48
N ASP A 963 31.65 22.56 3.21
CA ASP A 963 30.91 23.27 4.26
C ASP A 963 29.94 22.33 5.00
N ARG A 964 29.20 21.49 4.27
CA ARG A 964 28.31 20.46 4.86
C ARG A 964 29.12 19.41 5.63
N ALA A 965 30.23 18.94 5.07
CA ALA A 965 31.12 18.00 5.74
C ALA A 965 31.70 18.59 7.02
N HIS A 966 32.16 19.84 7.00
CA HIS A 966 32.65 20.53 8.20
C HIS A 966 31.57 20.68 9.26
N ARG A 967 30.34 21.08 8.87
CA ARG A 967 29.18 21.18 9.77
C ARG A 967 28.91 19.88 10.53
N HIS A 968 28.98 18.74 9.85
CA HIS A 968 28.59 17.45 10.42
C HIS A 968 29.74 16.70 11.10
N LEU A 969 30.97 16.86 10.64
CA LEU A 969 32.14 16.11 11.14
C LEU A 969 32.91 16.87 12.24
N THR A 970 32.57 18.13 12.52
CA THR A 970 33.27 18.96 13.52
C THR A 970 32.29 19.70 14.44
N ASN A 971 32.80 20.36 15.48
CA ASN A 971 32.05 21.31 16.32
C ASN A 971 30.72 20.79 16.90
N GLY A 972 30.65 19.49 17.23
CA GLY A 972 29.44 18.85 17.76
C GLY A 972 28.39 18.46 16.71
N GLY A 973 28.75 18.45 15.43
CA GLY A 973 27.91 17.96 14.34
C GLY A 973 27.53 16.48 14.46
N ALA A 974 26.52 16.07 13.70
CA ALA A 974 25.88 14.75 13.83
C ALA A 974 26.81 13.55 13.54
N LEU A 975 27.99 13.77 12.94
CA LEU A 975 28.98 12.75 12.60
C LEU A 975 30.29 12.92 13.41
N THR A 976 30.30 13.72 14.49
CA THR A 976 31.44 13.72 15.42
C THR A 976 31.47 12.42 16.24
N PRO A 977 32.66 11.97 16.71
CA PRO A 977 32.81 10.73 17.46
C PRO A 977 31.85 10.59 18.65
N GLU A 978 31.60 11.68 19.37
CA GLU A 978 30.73 11.68 20.55
C GLU A 978 29.26 11.47 20.17
N ARG A 979 28.79 12.16 19.11
CA ARG A 979 27.37 12.15 18.71
C ARG A 979 26.96 10.82 18.08
N THR A 980 27.80 10.32 17.18
CA THR A 980 27.59 9.03 16.51
C THR A 980 27.64 7.84 17.48
N ALA A 981 28.61 7.81 18.41
CA ALA A 981 28.69 6.78 19.44
C ALA A 981 27.53 6.86 20.43
N ALA A 982 27.11 8.06 20.82
CA ALA A 982 25.95 8.24 21.71
C ALA A 982 24.65 7.74 21.08
N ARG A 983 24.38 8.06 19.81
CA ARG A 983 23.21 7.53 19.09
C ARG A 983 23.22 6.00 19.03
N TYR A 984 24.36 5.41 18.65
CA TYR A 984 24.47 3.95 18.60
C TYR A 984 24.27 3.31 19.98
N ALA A 985 24.90 3.86 21.03
CA ALA A 985 24.78 3.35 22.39
C ALA A 985 23.33 3.37 22.91
N LEU A 986 22.53 4.38 22.54
CA LEU A 986 21.10 4.45 22.90
C LEU A 986 20.31 3.28 22.29
N ARG A 987 20.51 2.99 21.00
CA ARG A 987 19.86 1.85 20.32
C ARG A 987 20.39 0.51 20.81
N ALA A 988 21.68 0.42 21.12
CA ALA A 988 22.26 -0.77 21.72
C ALA A 988 21.61 -1.08 23.07
N ALA A 989 21.49 -0.07 23.95
CA ALA A 989 20.85 -0.23 25.26
C ALA A 989 19.36 -0.60 25.17
N GLU A 990 18.65 -0.13 24.13
CA GLU A 990 17.25 -0.48 23.88
C GLU A 990 17.04 -1.98 23.65
N VAL A 991 17.92 -2.64 22.89
CA VAL A 991 17.72 -4.04 22.47
C VAL A 991 18.60 -5.04 23.22
N GLU A 992 19.64 -4.62 23.94
CA GLU A 992 20.64 -5.51 24.55
C GLU A 992 20.01 -6.68 25.33
N GLN A 993 19.01 -6.40 26.15
CA GLN A 993 18.31 -7.45 26.90
C GLN A 993 17.47 -8.36 25.99
N ALA A 994 16.84 -7.81 24.94
CA ALA A 994 16.03 -8.55 23.97
C ALA A 994 16.88 -9.54 23.15
N ILE A 995 18.18 -9.29 22.98
CA ILE A 995 19.10 -10.17 22.26
C ILE A 995 19.17 -11.57 22.89
N LEU A 996 18.92 -11.73 24.20
CA LEU A 996 18.83 -13.07 24.80
C LEU A 996 17.72 -13.93 24.18
N GLY A 997 16.57 -13.31 23.88
CA GLY A 997 15.48 -13.98 23.17
C GLY A 997 15.88 -14.35 21.74
N GLU A 998 16.56 -13.43 21.03
CA GLU A 998 17.11 -13.70 19.70
C GLU A 998 18.16 -14.83 19.71
N SER A 999 19.02 -14.88 20.73
CA SER A 999 20.01 -15.96 20.91
C SER A 999 19.33 -17.30 21.12
N ALA A 1000 18.32 -17.36 21.99
CA ALA A 1000 17.56 -18.58 22.23
C ALA A 1000 16.76 -19.01 20.99
N ARG A 1001 16.29 -18.08 20.16
CA ARG A 1001 15.41 -18.42 19.03
C ARG A 1001 16.16 -18.72 17.73
N TRP A 1002 17.25 -18.02 17.45
CA TRP A 1002 17.95 -18.04 16.16
C TRP A 1002 19.48 -18.15 16.29
N GLY A 1003 20.02 -18.22 17.51
CA GLY A 1003 21.46 -18.33 17.74
C GLY A 1003 22.06 -19.62 17.17
N ASP A 1004 21.29 -20.69 17.06
CA ASP A 1004 21.70 -22.00 16.54
C ASP A 1004 21.36 -22.21 15.05
N ALA A 1005 20.73 -21.24 14.40
CA ALA A 1005 20.22 -21.36 13.02
C ALA A 1005 21.26 -21.85 12.00
N ARG A 1006 22.56 -21.65 12.29
CA ARG A 1006 23.70 -22.03 11.43
C ARG A 1006 24.63 -23.08 12.02
N ARG A 1007 24.59 -23.30 13.34
CA ARG A 1007 25.54 -24.15 14.05
C ARG A 1007 24.92 -24.64 15.36
N ALA A 1008 25.34 -25.81 15.82
CA ALA A 1008 24.76 -26.43 17.02
C ALA A 1008 25.01 -25.68 18.33
N THR A 1009 26.07 -24.87 18.44
CA THR A 1009 26.31 -24.03 19.63
C THR A 1009 25.77 -22.63 19.35
N PRO A 1010 24.76 -22.14 20.07
CA PRO A 1010 24.15 -20.85 19.78
C PRO A 1010 25.15 -19.68 19.76
N TYR A 1011 24.92 -18.69 18.90
CA TYR A 1011 25.45 -17.35 19.09
C TYR A 1011 24.70 -16.65 20.23
N THR A 1012 25.43 -15.90 21.06
CA THR A 1012 24.89 -15.33 22.31
C THR A 1012 25.07 -13.81 22.39
N ARG A 1013 24.22 -13.17 23.21
CA ARG A 1013 24.38 -11.76 23.61
C ARG A 1013 25.81 -11.49 24.12
N ASP A 1014 26.25 -12.29 25.08
CA ASP A 1014 27.46 -12.00 25.87
C ASP A 1014 28.76 -12.25 25.11
N ALA A 1015 28.80 -13.26 24.24
CA ALA A 1015 30.03 -13.61 23.52
C ALA A 1015 30.20 -12.85 22.20
N GLU A 1016 29.16 -12.80 21.35
CA GLU A 1016 29.30 -12.22 20.01
C GLU A 1016 28.70 -10.82 19.89
N TRP A 1017 27.49 -10.60 20.41
CA TRP A 1017 26.81 -9.31 20.22
C TRP A 1017 27.47 -8.18 21.03
N ILE A 1018 27.77 -8.40 22.31
CA ILE A 1018 28.49 -7.44 23.15
C ILE A 1018 29.90 -7.15 22.61
N ALA A 1019 30.61 -8.18 22.12
CA ALA A 1019 31.95 -7.99 21.56
C ALA A 1019 31.94 -7.06 20.34
N GLU A 1020 30.96 -7.20 19.44
CA GLU A 1020 30.81 -6.30 18.30
C GLU A 1020 30.33 -4.89 18.71
N ARG A 1021 29.44 -4.78 19.70
CA ARG A 1021 29.05 -3.49 20.28
C ARG A 1021 30.25 -2.73 20.81
N ASP A 1022 31.08 -3.41 21.59
CA ASP A 1022 32.27 -2.83 22.20
C ASP A 1022 33.32 -2.48 21.14
N ARG A 1023 33.47 -3.27 20.07
CA ARG A 1023 34.33 -2.91 18.94
C ARG A 1023 33.87 -1.62 18.27
N LEU A 1024 32.57 -1.48 18.00
CA LEU A 1024 32.03 -0.26 17.38
C LEU A 1024 32.27 0.98 18.26
N LEU A 1025 32.02 0.87 19.57
CA LEU A 1025 32.18 1.97 20.52
C LEU A 1025 33.65 2.32 20.79
N ASN A 1026 34.55 1.33 20.84
CA ASN A 1026 35.95 1.54 21.22
C ASN A 1026 36.88 1.75 20.03
N GLU A 1027 36.52 1.25 18.84
CA GLU A 1027 37.39 1.27 17.67
C GLU A 1027 36.80 2.07 16.51
N TYR A 1028 35.54 1.83 16.14
CA TYR A 1028 34.95 2.43 14.93
C TYR A 1028 34.67 3.93 15.10
N PHE A 1029 33.75 4.28 15.99
CA PHE A 1029 33.28 5.66 16.16
C PHE A 1029 34.37 6.64 16.61
N PRO A 1030 35.31 6.27 17.52
CA PRO A 1030 36.40 7.16 17.92
C PRO A 1030 37.33 7.59 16.79
N GLN A 1031 37.45 6.77 15.74
CA GLN A 1031 38.44 6.97 14.66
C GLN A 1031 37.80 7.41 13.34
N ARG A 1032 36.59 6.93 13.02
CA ARG A 1032 36.01 7.06 11.68
C ARG A 1032 35.89 8.51 11.20
N THR A 1033 35.54 9.45 12.07
CA THR A 1033 35.37 10.86 11.71
C THR A 1033 36.66 11.48 11.17
N ALA A 1034 37.79 11.27 11.84
CA ALA A 1034 39.07 11.81 11.40
C ALA A 1034 39.50 11.17 10.06
N ILE A 1035 39.32 9.86 9.92
CA ILE A 1035 39.64 9.12 8.69
C ILE A 1035 38.79 9.65 7.52
N LEU A 1036 37.49 9.82 7.71
CA LEU A 1036 36.62 10.34 6.63
C LEU A 1036 37.02 11.76 6.22
N ILE A 1037 37.39 12.63 7.17
CA ILE A 1037 37.89 13.97 6.83
C ILE A 1037 39.12 13.88 5.91
N ASP A 1038 40.07 12.99 6.22
CA ASP A 1038 41.26 12.80 5.40
C ASP A 1038 40.92 12.24 4.02
N GLN A 1039 40.04 11.24 3.95
CA GLN A 1039 39.56 10.67 2.68
C GLN A 1039 38.83 11.71 1.81
N LEU A 1040 37.98 12.55 2.40
CA LEU A 1040 37.29 13.63 1.68
C LEU A 1040 38.26 14.72 1.21
N ARG A 1041 39.31 15.02 1.98
CA ARG A 1041 40.36 15.95 1.59
C ARG A 1041 41.14 15.42 0.40
N ASP A 1042 41.53 14.16 0.43
CA ASP A 1042 42.22 13.49 -0.69
C ASP A 1042 41.35 13.46 -1.96
N ALA A 1043 40.03 13.36 -1.81
CA ALA A 1043 39.06 13.43 -2.91
C ALA A 1043 38.73 14.88 -3.36
N GLY A 1044 39.29 15.91 -2.72
CA GLY A 1044 39.00 17.32 -3.01
C GLY A 1044 37.60 17.79 -2.58
N LEU A 1045 36.92 17.05 -1.71
CA LEU A 1045 35.59 17.33 -1.17
C LEU A 1045 35.63 17.98 0.22
N TYR A 1046 36.82 18.14 0.80
CA TYR A 1046 37.05 18.86 2.05
C TYR A 1046 38.24 19.81 1.90
N SER A 1047 38.07 21.07 2.30
CA SER A 1047 39.06 22.13 2.12
C SER A 1047 40.33 21.92 2.97
N ASP A 1048 41.49 22.21 2.37
CA ASP A 1048 42.79 22.31 3.06
C ASP A 1048 42.91 23.59 3.91
N VAL A 1049 42.04 24.57 3.64
CA VAL A 1049 41.99 25.82 4.41
C VAL A 1049 41.21 25.55 5.69
N ALA A 1050 41.92 25.57 6.82
CA ALA A 1050 41.30 25.39 8.11
C ALA A 1050 40.23 26.47 8.38
N ALA A 1051 39.09 26.05 8.92
CA ALA A 1051 37.99 26.94 9.23
C ALA A 1051 38.35 27.92 10.37
N PRO A 1052 37.81 29.15 10.35
CA PRO A 1052 37.97 30.09 11.47
C PRO A 1052 37.46 29.49 12.78
N GLN A 1053 38.23 29.65 13.86
CA GLN A 1053 37.82 29.16 15.19
C GLN A 1053 37.19 30.27 16.00
N PHE A 1054 35.99 30.02 16.51
CA PHE A 1054 35.30 30.92 17.41
C PHE A 1054 35.56 30.52 18.87
N ASN A 1055 35.75 31.51 19.75
CA ASN A 1055 35.85 31.27 21.19
C ASN A 1055 34.51 30.83 21.82
N GLN A 1056 33.40 30.95 21.09
CA GLN A 1056 32.08 30.42 21.43
C GLN A 1056 31.36 29.94 20.17
N THR A 1057 30.63 28.82 20.22
CA THR A 1057 30.16 28.12 19.01
C THR A 1057 28.64 28.11 18.81
N SER A 1058 27.84 28.71 19.71
CA SER A 1058 26.40 29.08 19.56
C SER A 1058 25.80 29.33 20.95
N GLY A 1059 24.58 29.89 21.03
CA GLY A 1059 23.78 29.98 22.27
C GLY A 1059 23.59 31.38 22.86
N SER A 1060 22.87 31.46 23.98
CA SER A 1060 22.67 32.70 24.73
C SER A 1060 23.95 33.12 25.45
N VAL A 1061 24.41 34.34 25.19
CA VAL A 1061 25.62 34.89 25.81
C VAL A 1061 25.27 36.11 26.66
N PRO A 1062 25.95 36.34 27.79
CA PRO A 1062 25.76 37.55 28.58
C PRO A 1062 25.99 38.82 27.76
N ALA A 1063 25.23 39.88 28.05
CA ALA A 1063 25.46 41.19 27.46
C ALA A 1063 26.88 41.67 27.78
N GLY A 1064 27.64 42.08 26.76
CA GLY A 1064 29.06 42.45 26.90
C GLY A 1064 30.07 41.34 26.62
N THR A 1065 29.62 40.13 26.25
CA THR A 1065 30.52 39.04 25.82
C THR A 1065 31.36 39.47 24.63
N SER A 1066 32.69 39.36 24.78
CA SER A 1066 33.64 39.64 23.70
C SER A 1066 33.84 38.39 22.84
N TRP A 1067 33.52 38.53 21.56
CA TRP A 1067 33.68 37.48 20.55
C TRP A 1067 35.01 37.66 19.85
N HIS A 1068 35.80 36.60 19.78
CA HIS A 1068 37.06 36.58 19.07
C HIS A 1068 37.07 35.41 18.10
N VAL A 1069 37.39 35.73 16.85
CA VAL A 1069 37.66 34.75 15.81
C VAL A 1069 39.16 34.61 15.71
N THR A 1070 39.66 33.44 16.03
CA THR A 1070 41.09 33.13 15.95
C THR A 1070 41.38 32.60 14.56
N ALA A 1071 42.43 33.13 13.92
CA ALA A 1071 42.96 32.53 12.72
C ALA A 1071 43.37 31.08 13.02
N PRO A 1072 43.24 30.14 12.08
CA PRO A 1072 43.52 28.74 12.35
C PRO A 1072 44.96 28.54 12.84
N ALA A 1073 45.14 27.91 13.99
CA ALA A 1073 46.46 27.55 14.46
C ALA A 1073 46.88 26.20 13.85
N GLY A 1074 48.03 26.16 13.16
CA GLY A 1074 48.78 24.90 12.96
C GLY A 1074 48.98 24.35 11.55
N THR A 1075 48.61 25.02 10.45
CA THR A 1075 48.92 24.50 9.10
C THR A 1075 50.17 25.12 8.49
N VAL A 1076 51.07 24.25 8.03
CA VAL A 1076 52.40 24.51 7.48
C VAL A 1076 52.33 25.23 6.13
N ASN A 1077 53.19 26.25 5.95
CA ASN A 1077 53.63 26.85 4.67
C ASN A 1077 52.65 27.66 3.81
N TYR A 1078 52.04 28.71 4.34
CA TYR A 1078 51.69 29.88 3.51
C TYR A 1078 52.34 31.14 4.07
N THR A 1079 53.19 31.78 3.26
CA THR A 1079 53.80 33.09 3.52
C THR A 1079 52.81 34.26 3.32
N ALA A 1080 51.50 34.02 3.36
CA ALA A 1080 50.47 35.00 3.03
C ALA A 1080 49.66 35.40 4.27
N SER A 1081 49.40 36.70 4.43
CA SER A 1081 48.47 37.25 5.41
C SER A 1081 47.05 36.75 5.12
N TYR A 1082 46.44 36.03 6.06
CA TYR A 1082 45.04 35.60 5.96
C TYR A 1082 44.09 36.69 6.45
N THR A 1083 42.96 36.88 5.76
CA THR A 1083 41.85 37.73 6.22
C THR A 1083 40.64 36.84 6.45
N THR A 1084 40.10 36.85 7.67
CA THR A 1084 38.85 36.15 7.98
C THR A 1084 37.68 37.09 7.70
N TYR A 1085 36.72 36.66 6.89
CA TYR A 1085 35.51 37.42 6.61
C TYR A 1085 34.31 36.86 7.38
N TYR A 1086 33.48 37.74 7.93
CA TYR A 1086 32.28 37.36 8.67
C TYR A 1086 31.12 38.31 8.36
N THR A 1087 29.89 37.83 8.57
CA THR A 1087 28.66 38.61 8.54
C THR A 1087 27.99 38.53 9.92
N THR A 1088 27.10 39.45 10.24
CA THR A 1088 26.37 39.48 11.52
C THR A 1088 24.87 39.31 11.36
N ASP A 1089 24.40 39.21 10.12
CA ASP A 1089 23.00 39.04 9.72
C ASP A 1089 22.69 37.60 9.27
N GLY A 1090 23.70 36.72 9.26
CA GLY A 1090 23.56 35.32 8.90
C GLY A 1090 23.76 35.00 7.42
N THR A 1091 24.04 35.98 6.56
CA THR A 1091 24.34 35.70 5.14
C THR A 1091 25.75 35.12 4.97
N ASP A 1092 26.01 34.31 3.94
CA ASP A 1092 27.36 33.79 3.70
C ASP A 1092 28.37 34.93 3.39
N PRO A 1093 29.52 35.03 4.09
CA PRO A 1093 30.55 36.02 3.78
C PRO A 1093 31.26 35.78 2.43
N ARG A 1094 31.11 34.59 1.83
CA ARG A 1094 31.64 34.22 0.52
C ARG A 1094 30.53 34.27 -0.54
N LEU A 1095 30.80 34.96 -1.65
CA LEU A 1095 29.97 34.91 -2.86
C LEU A 1095 30.32 33.69 -3.71
N SER A 1096 29.40 33.27 -4.56
CA SER A 1096 29.69 32.33 -5.66
C SER A 1096 30.89 32.82 -6.48
N GLY A 1097 31.82 31.91 -6.79
CA GLY A 1097 33.11 32.21 -7.43
C GLY A 1097 34.22 32.61 -6.45
N GLY A 1098 33.97 32.59 -5.13
CA GLY A 1098 34.98 32.86 -4.10
C GLY A 1098 35.21 34.34 -3.77
N GLY A 1099 34.36 35.24 -4.27
CA GLY A 1099 34.39 36.66 -3.92
C GLY A 1099 33.95 36.91 -2.47
N VAL A 1100 34.23 38.11 -1.95
CA VAL A 1100 33.79 38.54 -0.62
C VAL A 1100 32.43 39.22 -0.74
N ALA A 1101 31.46 38.84 0.10
CA ALA A 1101 30.13 39.47 0.09
C ALA A 1101 30.21 40.96 0.49
N PRO A 1102 29.40 41.85 -0.11
CA PRO A 1102 29.51 43.30 0.15
C PRO A 1102 29.24 43.70 1.62
N ASN A 1103 28.43 42.91 2.33
CA ASN A 1103 28.15 43.09 3.77
C ASN A 1103 29.13 42.36 4.69
N ALA A 1104 30.05 41.54 4.14
CA ALA A 1104 31.06 40.84 4.91
C ALA A 1104 32.12 41.82 5.42
N ARG A 1105 32.54 41.59 6.66
CA ARG A 1105 33.57 42.37 7.36
C ARG A 1105 34.83 41.53 7.47
N GLY A 1106 35.97 42.09 7.07
CA GLY A 1106 37.27 41.44 7.18
C GLY A 1106 37.93 41.71 8.54
N ILE A 1107 38.49 40.67 9.13
CA ILE A 1107 39.41 40.73 10.27
C ILE A 1107 40.76 40.26 9.76
N THR A 1108 41.73 41.17 9.69
CA THR A 1108 43.15 40.80 9.54
C THR A 1108 43.69 40.53 10.93
N PRO A 1109 44.44 39.43 11.17
CA PRO A 1109 45.03 39.20 12.48
C PRO A 1109 45.95 40.38 12.80
N THR A 1110 45.58 41.19 13.79
CA THR A 1110 46.54 42.09 14.44
C THR A 1110 47.62 41.18 14.98
N GLN A 1111 48.81 41.26 14.37
CA GLN A 1111 49.99 40.57 14.86
C GLN A 1111 50.19 41.01 16.32
N LEU A 1112 49.93 40.11 17.26
CA LEU A 1112 50.18 40.36 18.66
C LEU A 1112 51.71 40.31 18.85
N LEU A 1113 52.36 41.47 18.75
CA LEU A 1113 53.82 41.60 18.94
C LEU A 1113 54.25 41.28 20.39
N ILE A 1114 53.29 41.29 21.33
CA ILE A 1114 53.49 40.99 22.75
C ILE A 1114 52.27 40.21 23.28
N GLY A 1115 52.44 38.92 23.56
CA GLY A 1115 51.44 38.07 24.20
C GLY A 1115 51.72 37.79 25.67
N PRO A 1116 50.82 37.08 26.38
CA PRO A 1116 50.95 36.82 27.82
C PRO A 1116 52.21 36.02 28.22
N SER A 1117 52.82 35.34 27.26
CA SER A 1117 54.07 34.59 27.40
C SER A 1117 55.32 35.33 26.90
N THR A 1118 55.18 36.55 26.35
CA THR A 1118 56.34 37.34 25.85
C THR A 1118 57.22 37.78 27.01
N MET A 1119 58.50 37.42 26.97
CA MET A 1119 59.47 37.81 28.00
C MET A 1119 59.77 39.32 27.91
N MET A 1120 59.50 40.02 29.00
CA MET A 1120 59.78 41.43 29.26
C MET A 1120 60.84 41.56 30.36
N GLN A 1121 61.35 42.76 30.55
CA GLN A 1121 62.17 43.12 31.69
C GLN A 1121 61.43 44.18 32.52
N ALA A 1122 61.30 43.96 33.83
CA ALA A 1122 60.64 44.86 34.76
C ALA A 1122 61.60 45.35 35.84
N LEU A 1123 61.50 46.63 36.20
CA LEU A 1123 62.23 47.25 37.29
C LEU A 1123 61.25 47.96 38.22
N VAL A 1124 61.33 47.69 39.52
CA VAL A 1124 60.65 48.47 40.57
C VAL A 1124 61.63 49.53 41.06
N PRO A 1125 61.46 50.83 40.73
CA PRO A 1125 62.44 51.86 41.08
C PRO A 1125 62.46 52.10 42.59
N THR A 1126 63.62 52.00 43.22
CA THR A 1126 63.79 52.29 44.67
C THR A 1126 64.40 53.68 44.93
N ASN A 1127 64.68 54.44 43.88
CA ASN A 1127 65.17 55.83 43.90
C ASN A 1127 64.83 56.51 42.56
N ASN A 1128 65.14 57.81 42.41
CA ASN A 1128 64.89 58.59 41.19
C ASN A 1128 66.05 58.52 40.16
N SER A 1129 66.79 57.41 40.06
CA SER A 1129 67.95 57.32 39.16
C SER A 1129 67.60 57.01 37.70
N LEU A 1130 66.34 56.73 37.38
CA LEU A 1130 65.84 56.63 36.00
C LEU A 1130 65.54 58.04 35.48
N ASP A 1131 66.22 58.45 34.41
CA ASP A 1131 65.91 59.72 33.75
C ASP A 1131 64.62 59.61 32.91
N ALA A 1132 64.12 60.75 32.42
CA ALA A 1132 62.87 60.81 31.65
C ALA A 1132 62.95 60.15 30.26
N ASN A 1133 64.13 59.68 29.85
CA ASN A 1133 64.40 59.17 28.50
C ASN A 1133 64.30 57.65 28.41
N TRP A 1134 63.86 56.97 29.48
CA TRP A 1134 63.77 55.50 29.53
C TRP A 1134 62.84 54.87 28.50
N ASN A 1135 61.98 55.68 27.88
CA ASN A 1135 61.01 55.29 26.87
C ASN A 1135 61.38 55.79 25.45
N GLU A 1136 62.60 56.29 25.24
CA GLU A 1136 63.07 56.76 23.94
C GLU A 1136 63.74 55.63 23.11
N LEU A 1137 63.33 55.48 21.85
CA LEU A 1137 63.73 54.38 20.95
C LEU A 1137 65.16 54.45 20.38
N THR A 1138 65.94 55.47 20.75
CA THR A 1138 67.19 55.84 20.05
C THR A 1138 68.48 55.59 20.83
N ALA A 1139 68.44 55.09 22.08
CA ALA A 1139 69.62 54.67 22.83
C ALA A 1139 69.34 53.44 23.72
N PRO A 1140 70.20 52.39 23.71
CA PRO A 1140 69.97 51.21 24.54
C PRO A 1140 70.24 51.51 26.03
N ILE A 1141 69.25 51.27 26.88
CA ILE A 1141 69.40 51.26 28.34
C ILE A 1141 70.03 49.94 28.79
N ASP A 1142 70.91 50.01 29.79
CA ASP A 1142 71.44 48.83 30.48
C ASP A 1142 70.35 48.24 31.40
N THR A 1143 69.72 47.16 30.93
CA THR A 1143 68.66 46.43 31.64
C THR A 1143 69.19 45.22 32.41
N THR A 1144 70.51 45.10 32.61
CA THR A 1144 71.13 43.90 33.22
C THR A 1144 70.66 43.64 34.66
N ASN A 1145 70.16 44.67 35.35
CA ASN A 1145 69.62 44.59 36.71
C ASN A 1145 68.07 44.55 36.77
N TRP A 1146 67.39 44.44 35.61
CA TRP A 1146 65.93 44.35 35.53
C TRP A 1146 65.51 42.88 35.56
N THR A 1147 64.40 42.59 36.22
CA THR A 1147 63.91 41.22 36.40
C THR A 1147 63.19 40.76 35.13
N ALA A 1148 63.56 39.59 34.60
CA ALA A 1148 62.87 38.99 33.47
C ALA A 1148 61.50 38.43 33.90
N VAL A 1149 60.44 38.76 33.17
CA VAL A 1149 59.04 38.44 33.49
C VAL A 1149 58.27 38.09 32.22
N SER A 1150 57.33 37.15 32.22
CA SER A 1150 56.44 36.96 31.06
C SER A 1150 55.28 37.96 31.12
N GLY A 1151 54.76 38.36 29.96
CA GLY A 1151 53.83 39.47 29.75
C GLY A 1151 52.54 39.42 30.57
N MET A 1152 52.62 39.73 31.85
CA MET A 1152 51.54 40.10 32.77
C MET A 1152 52.20 40.50 34.10
N VAL A 1153 52.67 41.76 34.19
CA VAL A 1153 53.30 42.29 35.40
C VAL A 1153 52.27 43.09 36.19
N GLY A 1154 51.97 42.63 37.40
CA GLY A 1154 51.13 43.32 38.38
C GLY A 1154 51.49 42.86 39.78
N PHE A 1155 51.10 43.63 40.80
CA PHE A 1155 51.10 43.16 42.18
C PHE A 1155 49.65 43.21 42.67
N ASP A 1156 49.19 42.12 43.27
CA ASP A 1156 47.88 42.07 43.93
C ASP A 1156 48.10 42.18 45.44
N THR A 1157 47.23 42.94 46.12
CA THR A 1157 47.18 43.01 47.59
C THR A 1157 46.04 42.17 48.15
N ARG A 1158 45.30 41.47 47.29
CA ARG A 1158 44.22 40.56 47.66
C ARG A 1158 44.79 39.14 47.69
N ALA A 1159 44.63 38.47 48.83
CA ALA A 1159 44.96 37.06 48.96
C ALA A 1159 44.21 36.25 47.89
N ALA A 1160 44.86 35.23 47.35
CA ALA A 1160 44.25 34.27 46.42
C ALA A 1160 42.89 33.83 46.96
N LEU A 1161 41.82 34.09 46.21
CA LEU A 1161 40.52 33.50 46.49
C LEU A 1161 40.48 32.15 45.78
N ASP A 1162 40.68 31.09 46.57
CA ASP A 1162 40.11 29.79 46.28
C ASP A 1162 38.61 29.96 45.99
N ALA A 1163 38.04 29.12 45.13
CA ALA A 1163 36.59 29.04 44.96
C ALA A 1163 35.95 28.81 46.33
N GLU A 1164 35.26 29.82 46.85
CA GLU A 1164 34.64 29.74 48.17
C GLU A 1164 33.33 28.96 48.05
N LEU A 1165 33.21 27.85 48.80
CA LEU A 1165 31.97 27.09 48.87
C LEU A 1165 30.88 27.96 49.48
N ILE A 1166 29.87 28.28 48.68
CA ILE A 1166 28.71 29.04 49.15
C ILE A 1166 27.79 28.08 49.91
N ALA A 1167 27.72 28.23 51.23
CA ALA A 1167 26.81 27.44 52.05
C ALA A 1167 25.35 27.76 51.69
N LEU A 1168 24.52 26.72 51.56
CA LEU A 1168 23.08 26.82 51.39
C LEU A 1168 22.38 26.64 52.74
N GLN A 1169 21.20 27.25 52.91
CA GLN A 1169 20.37 27.18 54.10
C GLN A 1169 18.87 27.23 53.75
N ASN A 1170 18.01 27.10 54.76
CA ASN A 1170 16.55 27.27 54.67
C ASN A 1170 15.90 26.47 53.52
N ALA A 1171 16.29 25.21 53.36
CA ALA A 1171 15.76 24.35 52.31
C ALA A 1171 14.24 24.10 52.50
N THR A 1172 13.43 24.48 51.53
CA THR A 1172 12.00 24.16 51.45
C THR A 1172 11.70 23.36 50.19
N ALA A 1173 10.60 22.60 50.20
CA ALA A 1173 10.14 21.88 49.04
C ALA A 1173 8.64 21.68 49.08
N THR A 1174 8.01 21.69 47.90
CA THR A 1174 6.57 21.42 47.75
C THR A 1174 6.20 20.00 48.17
N PHE A 1175 7.17 19.08 48.21
CA PHE A 1175 7.03 17.73 48.73
C PHE A 1175 8.37 17.17 49.24
N SER A 1176 8.33 16.38 50.32
CA SER A 1176 9.47 15.56 50.78
C SER A 1176 8.98 14.15 51.12
N GLN A 1177 9.63 13.13 50.59
CA GLN A 1177 9.35 11.75 50.97
C GLN A 1177 9.61 11.53 52.47
N ALA A 1178 8.76 10.75 53.12
CA ALA A 1178 8.91 10.41 54.54
C ALA A 1178 10.29 9.80 54.82
N GLY A 1179 11.03 10.39 55.77
CA GLY A 1179 12.40 9.96 56.11
C GLY A 1179 13.51 10.44 55.17
N ARG A 1180 13.18 11.32 54.20
CA ARG A 1180 14.12 11.97 53.26
C ARG A 1180 13.79 13.47 53.12
N PRO A 1181 13.95 14.27 54.20
CA PRO A 1181 13.64 15.69 54.16
C PRO A 1181 14.57 16.46 53.21
N ILE A 1182 14.05 17.53 52.60
CA ILE A 1182 14.82 18.37 51.65
C ILE A 1182 16.12 18.93 52.24
N ALA A 1183 16.17 19.16 53.56
CA ALA A 1183 17.36 19.64 54.25
C ALA A 1183 18.59 18.72 54.08
N ASN A 1184 18.37 17.43 53.84
CA ASN A 1184 19.46 16.47 53.62
C ASN A 1184 20.16 16.64 52.26
N LEU A 1185 19.69 17.53 51.37
CA LEU A 1185 20.40 17.83 50.12
C LEU A 1185 21.57 18.80 50.34
N ILE A 1186 21.58 19.55 51.44
CA ILE A 1186 22.53 20.63 51.72
C ILE A 1186 23.33 20.42 53.01
N ASP A 1187 23.26 19.24 53.62
CA ASP A 1187 23.93 18.92 54.88
C ASP A 1187 25.41 18.49 54.71
N GLY A 1188 25.85 18.28 53.46
CA GLY A 1188 27.21 17.86 53.12
C GLY A 1188 27.48 16.36 53.31
N ASP A 1189 26.49 15.56 53.72
CA ASP A 1189 26.63 14.10 53.88
C ASP A 1189 26.23 13.34 52.60
N LEU A 1190 27.20 13.09 51.73
CA LEU A 1190 27.01 12.33 50.49
C LEU A 1190 26.69 10.83 50.72
N ALA A 1191 26.84 10.33 51.95
CA ALA A 1191 26.48 8.97 52.36
C ALA A 1191 25.10 8.89 53.06
N GLY A 1192 24.46 10.04 53.29
CA GLY A 1192 23.18 10.17 53.98
C GLY A 1192 21.95 9.80 53.15
N ARG A 1193 20.77 9.84 53.78
CA ARG A 1193 19.47 9.71 53.08
C ARG A 1193 19.12 11.04 52.44
N GLY A 1194 19.64 11.33 51.25
CA GLY A 1194 19.30 12.53 50.48
C GLY A 1194 17.80 12.68 50.18
N TRP A 1195 17.40 13.80 49.59
CA TRP A 1195 16.01 14.10 49.24
C TRP A 1195 15.48 13.20 48.10
N GLY A 1196 14.18 12.91 48.10
CA GLY A 1196 13.56 12.05 47.09
C GLY A 1196 12.11 12.41 46.81
N LEU A 1197 11.73 12.28 45.54
CA LEU A 1197 10.36 12.32 45.05
C LEU A 1197 9.97 10.87 44.73
N SER A 1198 8.91 10.36 45.36
CA SER A 1198 8.42 9.00 45.13
C SER A 1198 6.95 9.05 44.77
N GLN A 1199 6.51 8.21 43.82
CA GLN A 1199 5.08 7.94 43.69
C GLN A 1199 4.62 7.23 44.96
N PRO A 1200 3.54 7.67 45.63
CA PRO A 1200 3.09 7.04 46.85
C PRO A 1200 2.57 5.64 46.56
N VAL A 1201 3.40 4.61 46.74
CA VAL A 1201 2.99 3.21 46.64
C VAL A 1201 2.05 2.77 47.78
N ASP A 1202 1.85 3.60 48.82
CA ASP A 1202 1.00 3.29 49.98
C ASP A 1202 0.00 4.40 50.40
N PHE A 1203 -0.26 5.42 49.57
CA PHE A 1203 -1.34 6.39 49.84
C PHE A 1203 -2.17 6.64 48.58
N GLN A 1204 -3.49 6.42 48.68
CA GLN A 1204 -4.49 6.68 47.62
C GLN A 1204 -4.63 8.18 47.31
N GLY A 1205 -3.59 8.79 46.73
CA GLY A 1205 -3.54 10.22 46.39
C GLY A 1205 -3.00 10.48 44.98
N PRO A 1206 -3.20 11.70 44.44
CA PRO A 1206 -2.84 12.04 43.06
C PRO A 1206 -1.33 11.99 42.80
N VAL A 1207 -0.96 11.58 41.58
CA VAL A 1207 0.42 11.49 41.08
C VAL A 1207 1.05 12.90 41.02
N ILE A 1208 2.08 13.16 41.81
CA ILE A 1208 2.82 14.43 41.80
C ILE A 1208 3.75 14.44 40.59
N ARG A 1209 3.39 15.18 39.53
CA ARG A 1209 4.19 15.30 38.29
C ARG A 1209 5.13 16.51 38.27
N ALA A 1210 4.97 17.47 39.18
CA ALA A 1210 5.83 18.64 39.31
C ALA A 1210 6.05 18.97 40.80
N ALA A 1211 7.31 19.07 41.23
CA ALA A 1211 7.69 19.47 42.57
C ALA A 1211 8.87 20.46 42.50
N THR A 1212 8.88 21.42 43.41
CA THR A 1212 9.91 22.47 43.49
C THR A 1212 10.63 22.35 44.81
N ALA A 1213 11.94 22.57 44.79
CA ALA A 1213 12.75 22.76 45.98
C ALA A 1213 13.48 24.10 45.89
N VAL A 1214 13.53 24.82 47.01
CA VAL A 1214 14.17 26.14 47.12
C VAL A 1214 15.24 26.08 48.20
N PHE A 1215 16.38 26.69 47.91
CA PHE A 1215 17.51 26.82 48.81
C PHE A 1215 17.98 28.26 48.81
N GLU A 1216 18.24 28.81 50.00
CA GLU A 1216 18.79 30.15 50.14
C GLU A 1216 20.30 30.07 50.29
N THR A 1217 21.05 30.99 49.68
CA THR A 1217 22.47 31.14 49.98
C THR A 1217 22.62 31.80 51.35
N ALA A 1218 23.46 31.24 52.22
CA ALA A 1218 23.66 31.74 53.58
C ALA A 1218 24.09 33.22 53.60
N THR A 1219 24.86 33.62 52.60
CA THR A 1219 25.29 35.00 52.32
C THR A 1219 24.81 35.44 50.94
N ASP A 1220 24.62 36.74 50.73
CA ASP A 1220 24.25 37.25 49.41
C ASP A 1220 25.43 37.08 48.45
N VAL A 1221 25.15 36.51 47.28
CA VAL A 1221 26.14 36.22 46.24
C VAL A 1221 25.70 36.89 44.95
N GLY A 1222 26.30 38.03 44.65
CA GLY A 1222 25.90 38.90 43.55
C GLY A 1222 26.76 40.16 43.52
N TYR A 1223 27.53 40.36 42.45
CA TYR A 1223 28.28 41.59 42.17
C TYR A 1223 27.63 42.38 41.03
N ALA A 1224 27.87 43.69 40.98
CA ALA A 1224 27.27 44.59 39.98
C ALA A 1224 27.56 44.17 38.52
N ASP A 1225 28.64 43.42 38.30
CA ASP A 1225 29.09 42.95 36.98
C ASP A 1225 28.69 41.49 36.69
N GLY A 1226 27.80 40.91 37.51
CA GLY A 1226 27.36 39.51 37.44
C GLY A 1226 28.16 38.58 38.35
N THR A 1227 27.68 37.36 38.52
CA THR A 1227 28.33 36.35 39.39
C THR A 1227 28.25 34.99 38.73
N ALA A 1228 29.42 34.35 38.55
CA ALA A 1228 29.50 32.99 38.05
C ALA A 1228 29.30 32.02 39.22
N LEU A 1229 28.27 31.19 39.13
CA LEU A 1229 27.98 30.15 40.10
C LEU A 1229 28.21 28.78 39.46
N THR A 1230 28.90 27.90 40.16
CA THR A 1230 29.07 26.50 39.76
C THR A 1230 28.27 25.62 40.72
N PHE A 1231 27.37 24.81 40.18
CA PHE A 1231 26.55 23.88 40.94
C PHE A 1231 27.08 22.46 40.74
N THR A 1232 27.23 21.71 41.83
CA THR A 1232 27.52 20.28 41.79
C THR A 1232 26.34 19.53 42.39
N ILE A 1233 25.67 18.69 41.60
CA ILE A 1233 24.55 17.86 42.05
C ILE A 1233 25.04 16.42 42.11
N ALA A 1234 25.10 15.86 43.31
CA ALA A 1234 25.51 14.47 43.51
C ALA A 1234 24.28 13.55 43.54
N HIS A 1235 24.20 12.61 42.59
CA HIS A 1235 23.15 11.60 42.55
C HIS A 1235 23.73 10.23 42.92
N ASN A 1236 23.32 9.67 44.06
CA ASN A 1236 23.95 8.50 44.67
C ASN A 1236 22.95 7.37 44.96
N VAL A 1237 22.22 6.88 43.96
CA VAL A 1237 21.33 5.70 44.09
C VAL A 1237 21.26 4.87 42.80
N SER A 1238 21.13 3.54 42.94
CA SER A 1238 21.11 2.57 41.84
C SER A 1238 19.76 2.45 41.13
N SER A 1239 19.80 2.38 39.80
CA SER A 1239 18.88 1.76 38.80
C SER A 1239 17.34 1.93 38.89
N ARG A 1240 16.76 2.55 39.93
CA ARG A 1240 15.29 2.70 40.07
C ARG A 1240 14.81 4.11 40.43
N ASN A 1241 15.70 5.06 40.68
CA ASN A 1241 15.34 6.46 40.94
C ASN A 1241 16.30 7.34 40.15
N ASN A 1242 15.86 7.90 39.02
CA ASN A 1242 16.66 8.83 38.21
C ASN A 1242 16.31 10.28 38.60
N LEU A 1243 17.27 11.20 38.44
CA LEU A 1243 17.10 12.63 38.75
C LEU A 1243 15.98 13.32 37.94
N GLY A 1244 15.50 12.67 36.87
CA GLY A 1244 14.38 13.13 36.03
C GLY A 1244 14.74 14.35 35.19
N ARG A 1245 13.72 14.97 34.58
CA ARG A 1245 13.84 16.29 33.93
C ARG A 1245 13.65 17.36 35.00
N PHE A 1246 14.65 18.20 35.23
CA PHE A 1246 14.55 19.32 36.16
C PHE A 1246 15.04 20.62 35.52
N ARG A 1247 14.61 21.74 36.08
CA ARG A 1247 15.11 23.08 35.76
C ARG A 1247 15.77 23.65 37.00
N LEU A 1248 16.99 24.17 36.85
CA LEU A 1248 17.63 25.00 37.86
C LEU A 1248 17.37 26.46 37.53
N SER A 1249 17.05 27.27 38.54
CA SER A 1249 16.85 28.71 38.39
C SER A 1249 17.46 29.41 39.60
N VAL A 1250 18.04 30.58 39.36
CA VAL A 1250 18.64 31.42 40.41
C VAL A 1250 17.96 32.77 40.34
N THR A 1251 17.53 33.30 41.49
CA THR A 1251 16.85 34.59 41.60
C THR A 1251 17.53 35.46 42.66
N THR A 1252 17.37 36.78 42.52
CA THR A 1252 17.80 37.78 43.52
C THR A 1252 16.60 38.36 44.28
N ASP A 1253 15.49 37.63 44.32
CA ASP A 1253 14.31 38.06 45.06
C ASP A 1253 14.65 38.30 46.54
N PRO A 1254 14.04 39.31 47.19
CA PRO A 1254 14.30 39.60 48.59
C PRO A 1254 14.09 38.36 49.47
N ARG A 1255 14.99 38.10 50.43
CA ARG A 1255 14.94 36.92 51.34
C ARG A 1255 13.65 36.85 52.16
N ASP A 1256 12.95 37.96 52.30
CA ASP A 1256 11.67 38.14 52.96
C ASP A 1256 10.45 37.93 52.05
N THR A 1257 10.67 37.60 50.77
CA THR A 1257 9.66 37.17 49.78
C THR A 1257 9.96 35.74 49.32
N PHE A 1258 9.05 34.81 49.60
CA PHE A 1258 9.21 33.39 49.27
C PHE A 1258 9.26 33.17 47.74
N ALA A 1259 10.34 32.58 47.25
CA ALA A 1259 10.66 32.44 45.82
C ALA A 1259 9.81 31.37 45.08
N ASP A 1260 8.90 30.66 45.76
CA ASP A 1260 8.08 29.59 45.16
C ASP A 1260 6.58 29.93 45.00
N GLY A 1261 6.12 31.05 45.58
CA GLY A 1261 4.73 31.50 45.47
C GLY A 1261 3.68 30.65 46.19
N LEU A 1262 4.03 29.86 47.22
CA LEU A 1262 3.08 29.07 48.01
C LEU A 1262 2.95 29.56 49.47
N ASP A 1263 1.76 29.39 50.06
CA ASP A 1263 1.42 29.86 51.43
C ASP A 1263 2.12 29.09 52.56
N THR A 1264 2.87 28.01 52.25
CA THR A 1264 3.54 27.16 53.25
C THR A 1264 5.05 27.31 53.32
N GLY A 1265 5.66 28.08 52.40
CA GLY A 1265 7.10 28.28 52.30
C GLY A 1265 7.85 27.17 51.58
#